data_AF-A0A9D8MHN2-F1
#
_entry.id   AF-A0A9D8MHN2-F1
#
_cell.length_a   1.000
_cell.length_b   1.000
_cell.length_c   1.000
_cell.angle_alpha   90.00
_cell.angle_beta   90.00
_cell.angle_gamma   90.00
#
_symmetry.space_group_name_H-M   'P 1'
#
loop_
_entity.id
_entity.type
_entity.pdbx_description
1 polymer ?
#
loop_
_entity_poly.entity_id
_entity_poly.type
_entity_poly.pdbx_seq_one_letter_code
_entity_poly.pdbx_strand_id
1 'polypeptide(L)'
;MLKRNLLAVFAAFAAGTTVLIGADEPSGVLFHYDFSRGGAPELKQHAKIANGVLSLDGKDDYALVPESENMHFAEKGMTLAATVKLNYSETDPSVDNRMDMFFSKGKEFIFGKSGTSLYFNFHNGKRWCANLLTREGAVPESGKWAHVAVTVSYEKDWAQGDFGYRISIYLNGEKEAGKRVSMEEPVQTKEPIELGRGFGGGPWFMNGEFADVIMFDRPLSPDEIADLCSQDPRVKVVRKGFVEIQAELKEREDRIRAQGKAAAQWLADALLRAASGGYDQQALTAIADFTEQHRDDDLEKLKEKFDRSSLNCRILLTSDLAAAVLTGRGTGAHPVIGVLNRRTGKEIFGERTLCWEILWTRGREKGEIPYNGRDVVWESELSGNTVSVVWKGKGDIPFTARSEVRFAGPRLESTFELKNESDCTFESVRYPLYAFRHLGEGDTLVHPRMSGMLAQDPTEEPFRGGAPAVFPSGSATMQFGAYYNAAKDGIYFGYEDGLARTKAMLADGRRKNLIIGWENPLIVNPGKNRFKLNGKAVVELYRGQWYEAGQIYRRFLEKEAAWWIPELPRKSTPEWFRNNTLSMKFCTRGEREAEDIRDAFLYLRGYFELPFAGHWYYWNDQGKMGYPHFPIKDFVLRINRELQKGGIYTIPYIDDLLWKINDGPDNTDYMYTSHGYKYAIKDQRGEVYKEDYGKNEVYVKMCPYVREWQDVMLNLVKQVSDYGFSGIYHDQVGTAMPRACYDPSHGHLLNDSSLWLEKGYWPMFDRFFAYLHTHHPDCGHTTEENAEPYLKQFDGYVVCRWLEDNQIPLYQSIYSGRAQFVGRLFNFPRPGDKQSFFSILGQQLVNAEQLGRFYPSEMYEPDDRRLFTKKAMHIRLALLDWFNEGRMLAPIDFGGTMKMEHALWGGYVPQHVTMPVIANSAWEDKDGTRMWLFVNTQMSDESSAVPVIESEKGFWICREGAEAPVFSQTACPVKLKPLHTEVWVEGSREKAEAVQTTLRKIASFDKGKSIRTVLKFARIKITGIPDHLYTAKDRSDNMYCNAASDDSHIGYIQDGALIAFGTVDFGTDGARSVTVNAAVDPAYAGGSIQLLTAVPGQPETEVAVIPLKSTGGWGNYEDFTVLLKVPLTGKHRICFRVNGNAACNFKGWKYGR
;
A
#
# COMPACT_ATOMS: atom_id res chain seq x y z
N MET A 1 12.80 42.39 16.22
CA MET A 1 11.66 42.06 17.10
C MET A 1 11.36 40.56 17.03
N LEU A 2 12.28 39.73 17.52
CA LEU A 2 12.18 38.25 17.48
C LEU A 2 12.85 37.62 18.72
N LYS A 3 12.77 38.31 19.86
CA LYS A 3 13.39 37.91 21.14
C LYS A 3 12.50 38.14 22.37
N ARG A 4 11.17 38.26 22.19
CA ARG A 4 10.24 38.52 23.31
C ARG A 4 9.08 37.52 23.49
N ASN A 5 8.95 36.50 22.63
CA ASN A 5 7.93 35.45 22.80
C ASN A 5 8.48 34.10 23.32
N LEU A 6 9.75 34.05 23.77
CA LEU A 6 10.35 32.82 24.31
C LEU A 6 10.16 32.63 25.83
N LEU A 7 9.50 33.57 26.52
CA LEU A 7 9.40 33.60 27.98
C LEU A 7 8.02 33.25 28.55
N ALA A 8 7.06 32.86 27.71
CA ALA A 8 5.72 32.42 28.15
C ALA A 8 5.53 30.89 28.08
N VAL A 9 6.49 30.13 27.56
CA VAL A 9 6.44 28.65 27.50
C VAL A 9 7.16 27.99 28.69
N PHE A 10 7.95 28.74 29.47
CA PHE A 10 8.75 28.20 30.57
C PHE A 10 8.11 28.34 31.97
N ALA A 11 6.88 28.85 32.08
CA ALA A 11 6.22 29.08 33.38
C ALA A 11 5.11 28.07 33.74
N ALA A 12 5.01 26.95 33.01
CA ALA A 12 4.14 25.82 33.37
C ALA A 12 4.95 24.59 33.87
N PHE A 13 6.24 24.75 34.14
CA PHE A 13 7.16 23.67 34.52
C PHE A 13 7.63 23.73 35.99
N ALA A 14 7.02 24.55 36.83
CA ALA A 14 7.47 24.79 38.20
C ALA A 14 6.34 24.68 39.24
N ALA A 15 5.58 23.58 39.21
CA ALA A 15 4.77 23.08 40.32
C ALA A 15 4.24 21.67 39.97
N GLY A 16 5.12 20.69 39.88
CA GLY A 16 4.81 19.27 39.68
C GLY A 16 6.02 18.47 40.13
N THR A 17 5.82 17.51 41.00
CA THR A 17 6.88 16.86 41.77
C THR A 17 7.66 15.94 40.85
N THR A 18 8.88 16.33 40.45
CA THR A 18 9.75 15.52 39.60
C THR A 18 10.13 14.22 40.32
N VAL A 19 9.59 13.09 39.87
CA VAL A 19 10.16 11.77 40.12
C VAL A 19 11.49 11.73 39.36
N LEU A 20 12.58 11.39 40.05
CA LEU A 20 13.93 11.33 39.49
C LEU A 20 14.02 10.26 38.40
N ILE A 21 13.93 10.67 37.13
CA ILE A 21 14.28 9.83 35.97
C ILE A 21 15.81 9.64 35.99
N GLY A 22 16.26 8.40 36.19
CA GLY A 22 17.68 8.04 36.19
C GLY A 22 18.32 8.14 34.80
N ALA A 23 19.64 8.32 34.75
CA ALA A 23 20.41 8.43 33.49
C ALA A 23 20.47 7.12 32.66
N ASP A 24 19.91 6.01 33.17
CA ASP A 24 19.89 4.68 32.55
C ASP A 24 18.49 4.23 32.09
N GLU A 25 17.48 5.11 32.08
CA GLU A 25 16.11 4.72 31.69
C GLU A 25 15.90 4.66 30.16
N PRO A 26 15.07 3.71 29.66
CA PRO A 26 14.70 3.66 28.25
C PRO A 26 14.09 4.97 27.74
N SER A 27 14.39 5.35 26.49
CA SER A 27 13.84 6.57 25.89
C SER A 27 12.31 6.53 25.77
N GLY A 28 11.64 7.59 26.23
CA GLY A 28 10.19 7.77 26.11
C GLY A 28 9.34 7.22 27.26
N VAL A 29 9.96 6.85 28.39
CA VAL A 29 9.25 6.52 29.63
C VAL A 29 8.50 7.75 30.13
N LEU A 30 7.20 7.58 30.44
CA LEU A 30 6.41 8.60 31.13
C LEU A 30 6.38 8.38 32.64
N PHE A 31 6.20 7.13 33.07
CA PHE A 31 6.12 6.75 34.47
C PHE A 31 6.90 5.46 34.69
N HIS A 32 7.74 5.42 35.73
CA HIS A 32 8.51 4.26 36.15
C HIS A 32 8.57 4.20 37.67
N TYR A 33 8.18 3.06 38.24
CA TYR A 33 8.22 2.76 39.66
C TYR A 33 8.99 1.46 39.90
N ASP A 34 10.32 1.56 40.01
CA ASP A 34 11.14 0.49 40.59
C ASP A 34 11.06 0.61 42.12
N PHE A 35 10.24 -0.26 42.72
CA PHE A 35 9.99 -0.22 44.17
C PHE A 35 11.22 -0.53 45.02
N SER A 36 12.32 -1.02 44.41
CA SER A 36 13.61 -1.24 45.08
C SER A 36 14.52 0.00 45.11
N ARG A 37 14.32 0.96 44.18
CA ARG A 37 15.17 2.16 44.01
C ARG A 37 14.57 3.45 44.58
N GLY A 38 13.31 3.43 45.00
CA GLY A 38 12.62 4.57 45.61
C GLY A 38 11.84 5.41 44.60
N GLY A 39 10.67 5.89 45.03
CA GLY A 39 9.59 6.40 44.17
C GLY A 39 8.31 5.63 44.48
N ALA A 40 7.22 6.32 44.81
CA ALA A 40 5.99 5.66 45.22
C ALA A 40 4.77 6.29 44.54
N PRO A 41 3.87 5.49 43.95
CA PRO A 41 2.54 5.95 43.60
C PRO A 41 1.78 6.33 44.89
N GLU A 42 0.67 7.05 44.76
CA GLU A 42 -0.15 7.39 45.91
C GLU A 42 -0.89 6.14 46.43
N LEU A 43 -0.41 5.59 47.55
CA LEU A 43 -0.97 4.39 48.17
C LEU A 43 -2.34 4.66 48.80
N LYS A 44 -3.26 3.71 48.67
CA LYS A 44 -4.62 3.79 49.23
C LYS A 44 -4.90 2.59 50.13
N GLN A 45 -5.73 2.81 51.14
CA GLN A 45 -6.09 1.83 52.17
C GLN A 45 -4.87 1.28 52.93
N HIS A 46 -4.63 -0.02 52.87
CA HIS A 46 -3.57 -0.72 53.59
C HIS A 46 -2.41 -1.13 52.67
N ALA A 47 -2.42 -0.68 51.41
CA ALA A 47 -1.35 -0.88 50.45
C ALA A 47 -0.01 -0.38 51.04
N LYS A 48 1.03 -1.20 50.91
CA LYS A 48 2.33 -0.93 51.53
C LYS A 48 3.47 -1.27 50.59
N ILE A 49 4.53 -0.45 50.64
CA ILE A 49 5.80 -0.74 49.99
C ILE A 49 6.77 -1.22 51.06
N ALA A 50 7.26 -2.45 50.92
CA ALA A 50 8.25 -3.04 51.83
C ALA A 50 9.16 -3.99 51.06
N ASN A 51 10.45 -4.07 51.44
CA ASN A 51 11.44 -4.96 50.81
C ASN A 51 11.53 -4.84 49.28
N GLY A 52 11.33 -3.64 48.75
CA GLY A 52 11.44 -3.39 47.31
C GLY A 52 10.22 -3.81 46.49
N VAL A 53 9.06 -4.04 47.10
CA VAL A 53 7.80 -4.41 46.41
C VAL A 53 6.59 -3.66 46.98
N LEU A 54 5.60 -3.38 46.15
CA LEU A 54 4.26 -2.91 46.55
C LEU A 54 3.35 -4.11 46.75
N SER A 55 2.88 -4.35 47.97
CA SER A 55 1.97 -5.46 48.31
C SER A 55 0.51 -5.00 48.37
N LEU A 56 -0.40 -5.81 47.80
CA LEU A 56 -1.85 -5.60 47.77
C LEU A 56 -2.58 -6.87 48.24
N ASP A 57 -3.62 -6.71 49.06
CA ASP A 57 -4.36 -7.80 49.71
C ASP A 57 -5.51 -8.41 48.89
N GLY A 58 -5.83 -7.77 47.76
CA GLY A 58 -6.96 -8.09 46.87
C GLY A 58 -8.35 -7.76 47.41
N LYS A 59 -8.48 -7.06 48.54
CA LYS A 59 -9.79 -6.68 49.08
C LYS A 59 -10.14 -5.24 48.74
N ASP A 60 -9.28 -4.31 49.09
CA ASP A 60 -9.47 -2.88 48.86
C ASP A 60 -8.17 -2.08 48.66
N ASP A 61 -7.00 -2.73 48.76
CA ASP A 61 -5.70 -2.12 48.51
C ASP A 61 -5.47 -1.77 47.03
N TYR A 62 -5.00 -0.55 46.77
CA TYR A 62 -4.58 -0.10 45.43
C TYR A 62 -3.65 1.12 45.52
N ALA A 63 -3.10 1.54 44.38
CA ALA A 63 -2.31 2.77 44.28
C ALA A 63 -2.74 3.62 43.07
N LEU A 64 -2.60 4.94 43.17
CA LEU A 64 -2.84 5.88 42.08
C LEU A 64 -1.53 6.37 41.48
N VAL A 65 -1.48 6.48 40.16
CA VAL A 65 -0.36 7.12 39.44
C VAL A 65 -0.71 8.60 39.24
N PRO A 66 -0.10 9.53 40.00
CA PRO A 66 -0.40 10.95 39.88
C PRO A 66 -0.04 11.49 38.49
N GLU A 67 -0.71 12.55 38.04
CA GLU A 67 -0.43 13.26 36.78
C GLU A 67 -0.70 12.45 35.50
N SER A 68 -1.32 11.27 35.62
CA SER A 68 -1.64 10.38 34.50
C SER A 68 -3.00 10.67 33.84
N GLU A 69 -3.69 11.76 34.20
CA GLU A 69 -5.05 12.09 33.72
C GLU A 69 -5.10 12.29 32.20
N ASN A 70 -4.01 12.76 31.58
CA ASN A 70 -3.91 13.02 30.14
C ASN A 70 -3.29 11.85 29.34
N MET A 71 -2.94 10.75 30.00
CA MET A 71 -2.40 9.57 29.33
C MET A 71 -3.55 8.76 28.72
N HIS A 72 -3.61 8.75 27.38
CA HIS A 72 -4.63 8.06 26.57
C HIS A 72 -3.94 7.29 25.43
N PHE A 73 -4.45 6.11 25.08
CA PHE A 73 -3.96 5.35 23.92
C PHE A 73 -4.57 5.83 22.59
N ALA A 74 -4.71 7.16 22.40
CA ALA A 74 -5.29 7.79 21.21
C ALA A 74 -4.46 7.52 19.93
N GLU A 75 -4.29 8.50 19.02
CA GLU A 75 -3.56 8.26 17.77
C GLU A 75 -2.09 7.83 17.98
N LYS A 76 -1.48 8.15 19.13
CA LYS A 76 -0.11 7.75 19.47
C LYS A 76 0.04 6.29 19.96
N GLY A 77 -1.05 5.66 20.39
CA GLY A 77 -0.97 4.38 21.11
C GLY A 77 -0.39 4.49 22.54
N MET A 78 -0.04 3.36 23.16
CA MET A 78 0.44 3.28 24.56
C MET A 78 1.07 1.91 24.88
N THR A 79 1.93 1.85 25.90
CA THR A 79 2.39 0.60 26.53
C THR A 79 2.28 0.66 28.06
N LEU A 80 1.80 -0.42 28.66
CA LEU A 80 1.80 -0.64 30.12
C LEU A 80 2.54 -1.94 30.41
N ALA A 81 3.54 -1.91 31.29
CA ALA A 81 4.34 -3.07 31.67
C ALA A 81 4.55 -3.13 33.19
N ALA A 82 4.59 -4.34 33.75
CA ALA A 82 4.88 -4.55 35.16
C ALA A 82 5.51 -5.92 35.44
N THR A 83 6.39 -5.99 36.44
CA THR A 83 6.77 -7.26 37.07
C THR A 83 5.87 -7.52 38.27
N VAL A 84 5.09 -8.59 38.21
CA VAL A 84 4.08 -8.96 39.21
C VAL A 84 4.31 -10.35 39.79
N LYS A 85 3.87 -10.55 41.02
CA LYS A 85 3.73 -11.88 41.65
C LYS A 85 2.33 -11.99 42.22
N LEU A 86 1.58 -12.98 41.76
CA LEU A 86 0.20 -13.19 42.16
C LEU A 86 0.10 -14.29 43.22
N ASN A 87 -0.85 -14.13 44.15
CA ASN A 87 -1.10 -15.08 45.22
C ASN A 87 -2.50 -15.68 45.07
N TYR A 88 -2.59 -16.92 44.56
CA TYR A 88 -3.85 -17.64 44.43
C TYR A 88 -3.66 -19.17 44.54
N SER A 89 -4.74 -19.92 44.82
CA SER A 89 -4.70 -21.37 44.97
C SER A 89 -5.07 -22.07 43.66
N GLU A 90 -4.20 -22.94 43.14
CA GLU A 90 -4.47 -23.76 41.94
C GLU A 90 -5.49 -24.89 42.19
N THR A 91 -5.90 -25.12 43.44
CA THR A 91 -6.76 -26.25 43.83
C THR A 91 -8.17 -25.85 44.30
N ASP A 92 -8.51 -24.56 44.32
CA ASP A 92 -9.83 -24.05 44.73
C ASP A 92 -10.50 -23.23 43.60
N PRO A 93 -11.51 -23.77 42.90
CA PRO A 93 -12.21 -23.10 41.79
C PRO A 93 -12.93 -21.80 42.18
N SER A 94 -13.22 -21.58 43.47
CA SER A 94 -13.84 -20.35 43.97
C SER A 94 -12.86 -19.16 44.02
N VAL A 95 -11.55 -19.45 43.98
CA VAL A 95 -10.44 -18.48 43.95
C VAL A 95 -9.92 -18.28 42.53
N ASP A 96 -10.02 -19.29 41.67
CA ASP A 96 -9.52 -19.28 40.28
C ASP A 96 -10.25 -18.26 39.39
N ASN A 97 -11.57 -18.08 39.59
CA ASN A 97 -12.43 -17.14 38.84
C ASN A 97 -12.29 -15.65 39.24
N ARG A 98 -11.31 -15.28 40.08
CA ARG A 98 -11.10 -13.88 40.52
C ARG A 98 -10.54 -13.02 39.38
N MET A 99 -10.92 -11.74 39.40
CA MET A 99 -10.34 -10.67 38.61
C MET A 99 -9.23 -9.97 39.41
N ASP A 100 -7.98 -10.08 38.99
CA ASP A 100 -6.82 -9.38 39.58
C ASP A 100 -6.36 -8.30 38.61
N MET A 101 -6.60 -7.03 38.94
CA MET A 101 -6.36 -5.91 38.02
C MET A 101 -4.96 -5.35 38.19
N PHE A 102 -4.21 -5.22 37.09
CA PHE A 102 -2.89 -4.62 37.11
C PHE A 102 -2.98 -3.12 36.89
N PHE A 103 -3.68 -2.71 35.83
CA PHE A 103 -3.88 -1.32 35.44
C PHE A 103 -5.34 -1.05 35.10
N SER A 104 -5.86 0.09 35.51
CA SER A 104 -7.12 0.63 34.97
C SER A 104 -7.09 2.15 34.91
N LYS A 105 -7.98 2.73 34.12
CA LYS A 105 -8.20 4.18 34.06
C LYS A 105 -9.69 4.44 33.92
N GLY A 106 -10.40 4.54 35.05
CA GLY A 106 -11.86 4.71 35.07
C GLY A 106 -12.60 3.74 34.15
N LYS A 107 -13.43 4.28 33.24
CA LYS A 107 -14.10 3.52 32.18
C LYS A 107 -13.36 3.55 30.84
N GLU A 108 -12.10 3.93 30.78
CA GLU A 108 -11.33 4.01 29.54
C GLU A 108 -10.77 2.63 29.16
N PHE A 109 -9.93 2.05 30.01
CA PHE A 109 -9.36 0.71 29.82
C PHE A 109 -9.15 -0.04 31.13
N ILE A 110 -9.00 -1.36 31.00
CA ILE A 110 -8.62 -2.29 32.07
C ILE A 110 -7.63 -3.32 31.53
N PHE A 111 -6.62 -3.66 32.33
CA PHE A 111 -5.66 -4.72 32.07
C PHE A 111 -5.38 -5.51 33.36
N GLY A 112 -5.51 -6.84 33.31
CA GLY A 112 -5.31 -7.70 34.47
C GLY A 112 -5.42 -9.18 34.13
N LYS A 113 -5.65 -10.01 35.14
CA LYS A 113 -6.00 -11.42 35.05
C LYS A 113 -7.52 -11.58 35.24
N SER A 114 -8.13 -12.39 34.39
CA SER A 114 -9.53 -12.83 34.47
C SER A 114 -9.59 -14.35 34.40
N GLY A 115 -9.94 -15.00 35.51
CA GLY A 115 -9.87 -16.46 35.56
C GLY A 115 -8.44 -16.94 35.32
N THR A 116 -8.28 -17.89 34.41
CA THR A 116 -6.98 -18.46 33.99
C THR A 116 -6.36 -17.73 32.79
N SER A 117 -6.82 -16.51 32.45
CA SER A 117 -6.32 -15.74 31.29
C SER A 117 -5.91 -14.32 31.68
N LEU A 118 -4.93 -13.75 31.00
CA LEU A 118 -4.72 -12.30 31.00
C LEU A 118 -5.79 -11.64 30.12
N TYR A 119 -6.20 -10.45 30.51
CA TYR A 119 -7.38 -9.78 29.98
C TYR A 119 -7.13 -8.30 29.78
N PHE A 120 -7.40 -7.81 28.57
CA PHE A 120 -7.44 -6.40 28.25
C PHE A 120 -8.79 -6.01 27.64
N ASN A 121 -9.29 -4.84 28.02
CA ASN A 121 -10.46 -4.25 27.38
C ASN A 121 -10.43 -2.73 27.40
N PHE A 122 -11.14 -2.11 26.44
CA PHE A 122 -11.42 -0.68 26.43
C PHE A 122 -12.88 -0.38 26.11
N HIS A 123 -13.36 0.78 26.53
CA HIS A 123 -14.74 1.21 26.35
C HIS A 123 -14.86 2.30 25.28
N ASN A 124 -15.92 2.27 24.47
CA ASN A 124 -16.19 3.29 23.43
C ASN A 124 -17.22 4.36 23.85
N GLY A 125 -17.55 4.42 25.13
CA GLY A 125 -18.63 5.25 25.68
C GLY A 125 -20.00 4.55 25.75
N LYS A 126 -20.23 3.47 25.00
CA LYS A 126 -21.46 2.67 25.05
C LYS A 126 -21.26 1.26 25.61
N ARG A 127 -20.16 0.61 25.22
CA ARG A 127 -19.84 -0.77 25.60
C ARG A 127 -18.33 -0.99 25.64
N TRP A 128 -17.95 -2.09 26.27
CA TRP A 128 -16.60 -2.66 26.16
C TRP A 128 -16.41 -3.33 24.79
N CYS A 129 -15.32 -3.01 24.09
CA CYS A 129 -15.18 -3.32 22.65
C CYS A 129 -14.04 -4.29 22.32
N ALA A 130 -13.00 -4.34 23.13
CA ALA A 130 -11.79 -5.10 22.81
C ALA A 130 -11.81 -6.55 23.30
N ASN A 131 -12.44 -6.85 24.43
CA ASN A 131 -12.46 -8.16 25.12
C ASN A 131 -11.40 -9.14 24.59
N LEU A 132 -10.13 -8.88 24.93
CA LEU A 132 -8.98 -9.66 24.52
C LEU A 132 -8.52 -10.49 25.70
N LEU A 133 -8.58 -11.81 25.53
CA LEU A 133 -8.11 -12.80 26.50
C LEU A 133 -6.90 -13.53 25.90
N THR A 134 -5.91 -13.85 26.73
CA THR A 134 -4.92 -14.86 26.38
C THR A 134 -5.56 -16.25 26.39
N ARG A 135 -4.83 -17.25 25.88
CA ARG A 135 -5.25 -18.66 25.98
C ARG A 135 -5.40 -19.06 27.45
N GLU A 136 -6.28 -20.01 27.70
CA GLU A 136 -6.46 -20.59 29.03
C GLU A 136 -5.12 -21.08 29.61
N GLY A 137 -4.82 -20.68 30.84
CA GLY A 137 -3.58 -20.99 31.55
C GLY A 137 -2.41 -20.04 31.25
N ALA A 138 -2.53 -19.10 30.30
CA ALA A 138 -1.48 -18.11 30.02
C ALA A 138 -1.58 -16.92 30.99
N VAL A 139 -1.23 -17.16 32.26
CA VAL A 139 -1.19 -16.21 33.37
C VAL A 139 0.08 -16.40 34.21
N PRO A 140 0.50 -15.40 35.02
CA PRO A 140 1.58 -15.56 36.00
C PRO A 140 1.32 -16.74 36.94
N GLU A 141 2.23 -17.71 37.02
CA GLU A 141 2.15 -18.83 37.97
C GLU A 141 2.06 -18.32 39.42
N SER A 142 1.24 -18.97 40.24
CA SER A 142 1.04 -18.54 41.63
C SER A 142 2.34 -18.57 42.43
N GLY A 143 2.62 -17.49 43.15
CA GLY A 143 3.82 -17.32 43.98
C GLY A 143 5.13 -17.10 43.20
N LYS A 144 5.09 -17.04 41.86
CA LYS A 144 6.26 -16.76 41.02
C LYS A 144 6.19 -15.36 40.42
N TRP A 145 7.36 -14.76 40.20
CA TRP A 145 7.47 -13.50 39.49
C TRP A 145 7.25 -13.71 37.99
N ALA A 146 6.48 -12.82 37.39
CA ALA A 146 6.25 -12.78 35.95
C ALA A 146 6.25 -11.33 35.46
N HIS A 147 6.67 -11.13 34.22
CA HIS A 147 6.55 -9.85 33.54
C HIS A 147 5.27 -9.84 32.70
N VAL A 148 4.41 -8.84 32.86
CA VAL A 148 3.17 -8.67 32.09
C VAL A 148 3.19 -7.33 31.36
N ALA A 149 2.77 -7.31 30.11
CA ALA A 149 2.66 -6.06 29.37
C ALA A 149 1.49 -6.05 28.39
N VAL A 150 1.01 -4.85 28.04
CA VAL A 150 0.07 -4.63 26.94
C VAL A 150 0.50 -3.44 26.11
N THR A 151 0.46 -3.60 24.78
CA THR A 151 0.70 -2.52 23.81
C THR A 151 -0.58 -2.23 23.04
N VAL A 152 -0.92 -0.97 22.84
CA VAL A 152 -2.05 -0.53 22.00
C VAL A 152 -1.52 0.41 20.93
N SER A 153 -1.84 0.13 19.66
CA SER A 153 -1.40 0.90 18.49
C SER A 153 -2.60 1.30 17.63
N TYR A 154 -2.61 2.54 17.12
CA TYR A 154 -3.65 3.04 16.22
C TYR A 154 -3.33 2.68 14.77
N GLU A 155 -4.32 2.17 14.02
CA GLU A 155 -4.19 1.77 12.62
C GLU A 155 -5.26 2.43 11.76
N LYS A 156 -4.90 2.90 10.56
CA LYS A 156 -5.84 3.54 9.63
C LYS A 156 -5.48 3.32 8.16
N ASP A 157 -6.33 2.59 7.44
CA ASP A 157 -6.31 2.43 5.99
C ASP A 157 -7.43 3.27 5.35
N TRP A 158 -7.07 4.49 4.94
CA TRP A 158 -7.99 5.41 4.27
C TRP A 158 -8.46 4.94 2.90
N ALA A 159 -7.76 4.01 2.25
CA ALA A 159 -8.11 3.52 0.92
C ALA A 159 -9.25 2.50 0.96
N GLN A 160 -9.34 1.72 2.04
CA GLN A 160 -10.42 0.74 2.27
C GLN A 160 -11.48 1.24 3.28
N GLY A 161 -11.36 2.49 3.75
CA GLY A 161 -12.26 3.04 4.77
C GLY A 161 -12.15 2.39 6.15
N ASP A 162 -11.03 1.71 6.44
CA ASP A 162 -10.84 0.90 7.64
C ASP A 162 -9.94 1.63 8.67
N PHE A 163 -10.35 1.75 9.93
CA PHE A 163 -9.51 2.24 11.02
C PHE A 163 -9.75 1.43 12.30
N GLY A 164 -8.83 1.49 13.26
CA GLY A 164 -8.97 0.74 14.51
C GLY A 164 -7.74 0.76 15.39
N TYR A 165 -7.71 -0.17 16.34
CA TYR A 165 -6.61 -0.35 17.28
C TYR A 165 -6.11 -1.78 17.27
N ARG A 166 -4.80 -1.98 17.18
CA ARG A 166 -4.15 -3.27 17.42
C ARG A 166 -3.62 -3.32 18.85
N ILE A 167 -4.11 -4.32 19.57
CA ILE A 167 -3.79 -4.59 20.98
C ILE A 167 -2.98 -5.88 21.02
N SER A 168 -1.90 -5.92 21.79
CA SER A 168 -1.12 -7.13 22.04
C SER A 168 -0.82 -7.28 23.54
N ILE A 169 -1.05 -8.47 24.10
CA ILE A 169 -0.74 -8.83 25.49
C ILE A 169 0.51 -9.72 25.49
N TYR A 170 1.42 -9.43 26.43
CA TYR A 170 2.68 -10.14 26.61
C TYR A 170 2.78 -10.72 28.02
N LEU A 171 3.35 -11.92 28.11
CA LEU A 171 3.72 -12.61 29.35
C LEU A 171 5.18 -13.07 29.23
N ASN A 172 6.01 -12.70 30.21
CA ASN A 172 7.44 -13.01 30.26
C ASN A 172 8.20 -12.66 28.98
N GLY A 173 7.86 -11.51 28.37
CA GLY A 173 8.50 -11.01 27.15
C GLY A 173 7.98 -11.64 25.86
N GLU A 174 7.07 -12.61 25.93
CA GLU A 174 6.45 -13.26 24.76
C GLU A 174 5.03 -12.75 24.53
N LYS A 175 4.66 -12.54 23.27
CA LYS A 175 3.29 -12.18 22.89
C LYS A 175 2.36 -13.39 23.04
N GLU A 176 1.40 -13.31 23.95
CA GLU A 176 0.43 -14.38 24.21
C GLU A 176 -0.91 -14.16 23.51
N ALA A 177 -1.29 -12.91 23.24
CA ALA A 177 -2.50 -12.60 22.49
C ALA A 177 -2.35 -11.30 21.70
N GLY A 178 -3.11 -11.20 20.62
CA GLY A 178 -3.26 -9.94 19.89
C GLY A 178 -4.59 -9.89 19.17
N LYS A 179 -5.15 -8.69 19.07
CA LYS A 179 -6.40 -8.46 18.37
C LYS A 179 -6.42 -7.07 17.76
N ARG A 180 -6.96 -6.99 16.55
CA ARG A 180 -7.37 -5.72 15.96
C ARG A 180 -8.85 -5.49 16.27
N VAL A 181 -9.17 -4.31 16.77
CA VAL A 181 -10.54 -3.84 16.95
C VAL A 181 -10.77 -2.74 15.91
N SER A 182 -11.58 -3.06 14.91
CA SER A 182 -11.90 -2.13 13.82
C SER A 182 -13.08 -1.23 14.21
N MET A 183 -13.09 0.01 13.73
CA MET A 183 -14.23 0.94 13.74
C MET A 183 -14.77 1.26 15.14
N GLU A 184 -13.91 1.24 16.16
CA GLU A 184 -14.26 1.58 17.54
C GLU A 184 -13.35 2.71 18.03
N GLU A 185 -13.93 3.74 18.66
CA GLU A 185 -13.19 4.87 19.25
C GLU A 185 -13.24 4.78 20.77
N PRO A 186 -12.08 4.78 21.47
CA PRO A 186 -12.04 4.72 22.93
C PRO A 186 -12.51 6.03 23.56
N VAL A 187 -13.24 5.93 24.68
CA VAL A 187 -13.57 7.10 25.51
C VAL A 187 -12.31 7.63 26.20
N GLN A 188 -12.18 8.94 26.37
CA GLN A 188 -11.09 9.55 27.13
C GLN A 188 -11.62 10.10 28.46
N THR A 189 -11.01 9.71 29.59
CA THR A 189 -11.44 10.17 30.93
C THR A 189 -10.34 10.96 31.65
N LYS A 190 -10.72 11.90 32.53
CA LYS A 190 -9.78 12.65 33.38
C LYS A 190 -9.44 11.92 34.69
N GLU A 191 -9.77 10.63 34.80
CA GLU A 191 -9.40 9.82 35.96
C GLU A 191 -7.91 9.43 35.88
N PRO A 192 -7.18 9.37 37.00
CA PRO A 192 -5.81 8.86 37.00
C PRO A 192 -5.78 7.35 36.71
N ILE A 193 -4.61 6.85 36.31
CA ILE A 193 -4.34 5.41 36.22
C ILE A 193 -4.24 4.83 37.63
N GLU A 194 -4.89 3.69 37.82
CA GLU A 194 -4.92 2.94 39.08
C GLU A 194 -4.16 1.63 38.92
N LEU A 195 -3.28 1.33 39.89
CA LEU A 195 -2.56 0.08 40.02
C LEU A 195 -3.28 -0.82 41.02
N GLY A 196 -3.59 -2.05 40.63
CA GLY A 196 -4.21 -3.01 41.55
C GLY A 196 -5.73 -2.96 41.64
N ARG A 197 -6.40 -1.99 40.98
CA ARG A 197 -7.87 -1.82 41.01
C ARG A 197 -8.47 -1.72 39.60
N GLY A 198 -9.69 -2.22 39.39
CA GLY A 198 -10.47 -2.00 38.16
C GLY A 198 -11.96 -2.31 38.32
N PHE A 199 -12.74 -2.20 37.24
CA PHE A 199 -14.21 -2.24 37.28
C PHE A 199 -14.85 -3.00 36.10
N GLY A 200 -15.89 -3.81 36.39
CA GLY A 200 -16.71 -4.47 35.35
C GLY A 200 -17.85 -5.36 35.87
N GLY A 201 -18.43 -5.01 37.03
CA GLY A 201 -19.48 -5.77 37.75
C GLY A 201 -19.43 -5.57 39.27
N GLY A 202 -18.28 -5.12 39.77
CA GLY A 202 -17.94 -4.66 41.12
C GLY A 202 -16.50 -4.11 41.07
N PRO A 203 -15.95 -3.57 42.17
CA PRO A 203 -14.53 -3.24 42.21
C PRO A 203 -13.72 -4.55 42.28
N TRP A 204 -12.73 -4.69 41.40
CA TRP A 204 -11.81 -5.82 41.35
C TRP A 204 -10.45 -5.37 41.86
N PHE A 205 -9.84 -6.17 42.73
CA PHE A 205 -8.58 -5.84 43.40
C PHE A 205 -7.59 -6.97 43.27
N MET A 206 -6.34 -6.64 43.00
CA MET A 206 -5.23 -7.60 42.86
C MET A 206 -4.77 -8.12 44.22
N ASN A 207 -4.66 -9.44 44.35
CA ASN A 207 -3.96 -10.09 45.45
C ASN A 207 -2.55 -10.51 45.03
N GLY A 208 -1.56 -9.71 45.40
CA GLY A 208 -0.20 -9.93 44.94
C GLY A 208 0.74 -8.78 45.23
N GLU A 209 1.85 -8.78 44.52
CA GLU A 209 2.91 -7.80 44.65
C GLU A 209 3.33 -7.24 43.29
N PHE A 210 3.64 -5.94 43.25
CA PHE A 210 4.38 -5.32 42.16
C PHE A 210 5.84 -5.13 42.57
N ALA A 211 6.72 -5.50 41.65
CA ALA A 211 8.16 -5.37 41.77
C ALA A 211 8.69 -4.18 40.95
N ASP A 212 8.05 -3.93 39.81
CA ASP A 212 8.38 -2.89 38.85
C ASP A 212 7.12 -2.51 38.05
N VAL A 213 6.96 -1.24 37.70
CA VAL A 213 5.86 -0.73 36.85
C VAL A 213 6.41 0.35 35.92
N ILE A 214 6.21 0.19 34.61
CA ILE A 214 6.66 1.14 33.58
C ILE A 214 5.52 1.44 32.59
N MET A 215 5.41 2.70 32.16
CA MET A 215 4.40 3.17 31.21
C MET A 215 4.99 4.10 30.13
N PHE A 216 4.53 3.96 28.88
CA PHE A 216 4.96 4.73 27.71
C PHE A 216 3.75 5.32 26.95
N ASP A 217 3.87 6.53 26.37
CA ASP A 217 2.86 7.12 25.46
C ASP A 217 2.98 6.67 24.01
N ARG A 218 3.64 5.52 23.80
CA ARG A 218 3.81 4.86 22.52
C ARG A 218 3.71 3.34 22.69
N PRO A 219 3.32 2.59 21.66
CA PRO A 219 3.52 1.15 21.64
C PRO A 219 5.03 0.83 21.57
N LEU A 220 5.51 -0.02 22.46
CA LEU A 220 6.82 -0.64 22.37
C LEU A 220 6.78 -1.81 21.39
N SER A 221 7.92 -2.12 20.78
CA SER A 221 8.07 -3.34 20.01
C SER A 221 8.17 -4.58 20.90
N PRO A 222 7.87 -5.78 20.38
CA PRO A 222 8.15 -7.03 21.08
C PRO A 222 9.59 -7.23 21.53
N ASP A 223 10.59 -6.69 20.81
CA ASP A 223 11.99 -6.75 21.25
C ASP A 223 12.24 -5.82 22.43
N GLU A 224 11.70 -4.58 22.41
CA GLU A 224 11.75 -3.69 23.57
C GLU A 224 11.06 -4.31 24.80
N ILE A 225 9.93 -5.01 24.60
CA ILE A 225 9.23 -5.74 25.68
C ILE A 225 10.02 -6.94 26.19
N ALA A 226 10.68 -7.69 25.30
CA ALA A 226 11.53 -8.81 25.66
C ALA A 226 12.78 -8.34 26.43
N ASP A 227 13.37 -7.23 26.01
CA ASP A 227 14.50 -6.59 26.68
C ASP A 227 14.12 -6.12 28.08
N LEU A 228 12.99 -5.41 28.22
CA LEU A 228 12.43 -5.03 29.53
C LEU A 228 12.27 -6.24 30.46
N CYS A 229 11.71 -7.34 29.95
CA CYS A 229 11.55 -8.57 30.71
C CYS A 229 12.91 -9.19 31.12
N SER A 230 13.88 -9.22 30.20
CA SER A 230 15.19 -9.86 30.42
C SER A 230 16.08 -9.14 31.45
N GLN A 231 15.84 -7.86 31.66
CA GLN A 231 16.55 -7.04 32.65
C GLN A 231 16.12 -7.37 34.08
N ASP A 232 14.99 -8.04 34.28
CA ASP A 232 14.48 -8.41 35.59
C ASP A 232 14.97 -9.82 36.01
N PRO A 233 15.93 -9.94 36.95
CA PRO A 233 16.47 -11.23 37.36
C PRO A 233 15.45 -12.11 38.10
N ARG A 234 14.27 -11.56 38.47
CA ARG A 234 13.20 -12.29 39.14
C ARG A 234 12.43 -13.20 38.17
N VAL A 235 12.42 -12.88 36.87
CA VAL A 235 11.62 -13.56 35.86
C VAL A 235 12.48 -14.55 35.07
N LYS A 236 12.02 -15.81 34.97
CA LYS A 236 12.64 -16.83 34.11
C LYS A 236 11.92 -16.87 32.77
N VAL A 237 12.65 -16.64 31.68
CA VAL A 237 12.10 -16.64 30.32
C VAL A 237 12.48 -17.93 29.59
N VAL A 238 11.54 -18.86 29.48
CA VAL A 238 11.59 -19.94 28.47
C VAL A 238 10.56 -19.63 27.41
N ARG A 239 11.03 -19.40 26.19
CA ARG A 239 10.21 -18.92 25.07
C ARG A 239 9.19 -19.99 24.65
N LYS A 240 7.99 -19.55 24.24
CA LYS A 240 6.93 -20.45 23.77
C LYS A 240 7.43 -21.32 22.60
N GLY A 241 7.29 -22.64 22.74
CA GLY A 241 7.74 -23.61 21.74
C GLY A 241 9.25 -23.82 21.69
N PHE A 242 9.98 -23.43 22.75
CA PHE A 242 11.37 -23.79 22.98
C PHE A 242 11.51 -24.52 24.32
N VAL A 243 12.59 -25.29 24.47
CA VAL A 243 12.96 -25.99 25.72
C VAL A 243 14.30 -25.48 26.24
N GLU A 244 14.52 -25.64 27.54
CA GLU A 244 15.80 -25.33 28.17
C GLU A 244 16.90 -26.27 27.66
N ILE A 245 18.06 -25.71 27.31
CA ILE A 245 19.24 -26.46 26.87
C ILE A 245 20.00 -26.93 28.11
N GLN A 246 20.33 -28.21 28.17
CA GLN A 246 21.13 -28.81 29.23
C GLN A 246 22.52 -28.18 29.28
N ALA A 247 23.01 -27.87 30.48
CA ALA A 247 24.30 -27.23 30.69
C ALA A 247 25.46 -28.01 30.04
N GLU A 248 25.45 -29.34 30.15
CA GLU A 248 26.49 -30.21 29.57
C GLU A 248 26.59 -30.06 28.05
N LEU A 249 25.45 -30.11 27.34
CA LEU A 249 25.41 -29.90 25.89
C LEU A 249 25.92 -28.49 25.54
N LYS A 250 25.46 -27.47 26.27
CA LYS A 250 25.90 -26.09 26.05
C LYS A 250 27.41 -25.93 26.20
N GLU A 251 28.00 -26.48 27.26
CA GLU A 251 29.44 -26.45 27.50
C GLU A 251 30.25 -27.15 26.40
N ARG A 252 29.72 -28.26 25.86
CA ARG A 252 30.34 -28.98 24.72
C ARG A 252 30.38 -28.09 23.49
N GLU A 253 29.25 -27.49 23.14
CA GLU A 253 29.13 -26.64 21.96
C GLU A 253 29.97 -25.36 22.09
N ASP A 254 30.07 -24.78 23.29
CA ASP A 254 30.93 -23.62 23.54
C ASP A 254 32.42 -23.95 23.32
N ARG A 255 32.87 -25.17 23.65
CA ARG A 255 34.23 -25.62 23.30
C ARG A 255 34.41 -25.79 21.80
N ILE A 256 33.45 -26.38 21.09
CA ILE A 256 33.50 -26.54 19.63
C ILE A 256 33.57 -25.17 18.96
N ARG A 257 32.78 -24.20 19.43
CA ARG A 257 32.82 -22.81 18.93
C ARG A 257 34.20 -22.18 19.11
N ALA A 258 34.79 -22.34 20.29
CA ALA A 258 36.07 -21.73 20.64
C ALA A 258 37.27 -22.37 19.92
N GLN A 259 37.22 -23.68 19.63
CA GLN A 259 38.39 -24.46 19.21
C GLN A 259 38.26 -25.09 17.82
N GLY A 260 37.05 -25.18 17.25
CA GLY A 260 36.78 -25.83 15.97
C GLY A 260 36.87 -24.90 14.77
N LYS A 261 36.98 -25.50 13.57
CA LYS A 261 36.85 -24.80 12.29
C LYS A 261 35.40 -24.46 11.96
N ALA A 262 35.20 -23.62 10.94
CA ALA A 262 33.90 -23.13 10.49
C ALA A 262 32.83 -24.23 10.31
N ALA A 263 33.21 -25.41 9.79
CA ALA A 263 32.29 -26.54 9.62
C ALA A 263 31.73 -27.06 10.96
N ALA A 264 32.61 -27.24 11.94
CA ALA A 264 32.24 -27.71 13.28
C ALA A 264 31.49 -26.62 14.07
N GLN A 265 31.91 -25.35 13.94
CA GLN A 265 31.21 -24.21 14.54
C GLN A 265 29.77 -24.07 14.02
N TRP A 266 29.57 -24.24 12.72
CA TRP A 266 28.23 -24.25 12.12
C TRP A 266 27.38 -25.42 12.62
N LEU A 267 27.96 -26.63 12.70
CA LEU A 267 27.22 -27.78 13.20
C LEU A 267 26.82 -27.59 14.67
N ALA A 268 27.70 -26.99 15.48
CA ALA A 268 27.39 -26.62 16.86
C ALA A 268 26.19 -25.66 16.98
N ASP A 269 26.09 -24.68 16.08
CA ASP A 269 24.92 -23.82 15.95
C ASP A 269 23.64 -24.60 15.62
N ALA A 270 23.73 -25.50 14.66
CA ALA A 270 22.60 -26.33 14.24
C ALA A 270 22.12 -27.27 15.36
N LEU A 271 23.05 -27.82 16.16
CA LEU A 271 22.73 -28.70 17.29
C LEU A 271 22.06 -27.94 18.44
N LEU A 272 22.54 -26.76 18.82
CA LEU A 272 21.87 -25.92 19.82
C LEU A 272 20.47 -25.49 19.36
N ARG A 273 20.32 -25.16 18.06
CA ARG A 273 19.01 -24.88 17.48
C ARG A 273 18.07 -26.09 17.65
N ALA A 274 18.53 -27.28 17.28
CA ALA A 274 17.76 -28.51 17.42
C ALA A 274 17.38 -28.82 18.88
N ALA A 275 18.33 -28.64 19.81
CA ALA A 275 18.09 -28.81 21.24
C ALA A 275 16.99 -27.86 21.72
N SER A 276 17.12 -26.57 21.42
CA SER A 276 16.13 -25.55 21.80
C SER A 276 14.76 -25.81 21.19
N GLY A 277 14.69 -26.42 20.00
CA GLY A 277 13.46 -26.83 19.33
C GLY A 277 12.78 -28.06 19.91
N GLY A 278 13.39 -28.71 20.92
CA GLY A 278 12.82 -29.86 21.63
C GLY A 278 13.28 -31.23 21.14
N TYR A 279 14.37 -31.31 20.36
CA TYR A 279 14.95 -32.60 19.98
C TYR A 279 15.68 -33.25 21.17
N ASP A 280 15.84 -34.58 21.12
CA ASP A 280 16.49 -35.34 22.19
C ASP A 280 17.93 -34.88 22.42
N GLN A 281 18.18 -34.26 23.57
CA GLN A 281 19.47 -33.68 23.91
C GLN A 281 20.54 -34.75 24.17
N GLN A 282 20.17 -35.96 24.56
CA GLN A 282 21.15 -37.04 24.73
C GLN A 282 21.73 -37.50 23.38
N ALA A 283 20.87 -37.66 22.36
CA ALA A 283 21.32 -37.90 20.99
C ALA A 283 22.19 -36.75 20.45
N LEU A 284 21.83 -35.49 20.75
CA LEU A 284 22.64 -34.33 20.35
C LEU A 284 24.01 -34.31 21.02
N THR A 285 24.12 -34.67 22.31
CA THR A 285 25.41 -34.79 22.99
C THR A 285 26.33 -35.78 22.30
N ALA A 286 25.82 -36.94 21.85
CA ALA A 286 26.63 -37.90 21.09
C ALA A 286 27.12 -37.35 19.74
N ILE A 287 26.30 -36.53 19.06
CA ILE A 287 26.68 -35.86 17.82
C ILE A 287 27.70 -34.74 18.09
N ALA A 288 27.52 -33.97 19.16
CA ALA A 288 28.45 -32.93 19.60
C ALA A 288 29.81 -33.53 19.97
N ASP A 289 29.84 -34.67 20.67
CA ASP A 289 31.07 -35.41 20.98
C ASP A 289 31.85 -35.79 19.73
N PHE A 290 31.15 -36.35 18.75
CA PHE A 290 31.73 -36.71 17.45
C PHE A 290 32.22 -35.48 16.69
N THR A 291 31.48 -34.37 16.77
CA THR A 291 31.85 -33.10 16.13
C THR A 291 33.10 -32.50 16.77
N GLU A 292 33.22 -32.53 18.10
CA GLU A 292 34.42 -32.05 18.80
C GLU A 292 35.67 -32.87 18.46
N GLN A 293 35.54 -34.20 18.36
CA GLN A 293 36.65 -35.09 17.93
C GLN A 293 37.15 -34.78 16.51
N HIS A 294 36.28 -34.22 15.67
CA HIS A 294 36.52 -33.93 14.26
C HIS A 294 36.52 -32.43 13.96
N ARG A 295 36.72 -31.60 14.99
CA ARG A 295 36.59 -30.13 14.90
C ARG A 295 37.54 -29.46 13.90
N ASP A 296 38.62 -30.14 13.52
CA ASP A 296 39.64 -29.66 12.59
C ASP A 296 39.39 -30.08 11.13
N ASP A 297 38.35 -30.87 10.87
CA ASP A 297 37.97 -31.28 9.52
C ASP A 297 37.25 -30.16 8.74
N ASP A 298 37.35 -30.21 7.42
CA ASP A 298 36.51 -29.43 6.50
C ASP A 298 35.15 -30.10 6.29
N LEU A 299 34.23 -29.44 5.58
CA LEU A 299 32.86 -29.94 5.38
C LEU A 299 32.84 -31.29 4.65
N GLU A 300 33.70 -31.47 3.65
CA GLU A 300 33.79 -32.69 2.86
C GLU A 300 34.23 -33.88 3.73
N LYS A 301 35.31 -33.73 4.50
CA LYS A 301 35.79 -34.79 5.41
C LYS A 301 34.79 -35.07 6.52
N LEU A 302 34.20 -34.03 7.11
CA LEU A 302 33.22 -34.18 8.17
C LEU A 302 32.01 -34.96 7.65
N LYS A 303 31.53 -34.64 6.43
CA LYS A 303 30.49 -35.42 5.75
C LYS A 303 30.87 -36.89 5.59
N GLU A 304 32.03 -37.19 5.02
CA GLU A 304 32.47 -38.59 4.81
C GLU A 304 32.51 -39.39 6.11
N LYS A 305 32.89 -38.75 7.21
CA LYS A 305 32.92 -39.36 8.54
C LYS A 305 31.52 -39.58 9.11
N PHE A 306 30.60 -38.63 8.96
CA PHE A 306 29.20 -38.81 9.34
C PHE A 306 28.53 -39.92 8.55
N ASP A 307 28.80 -40.04 7.24
CA ASP A 307 28.25 -41.10 6.39
C ASP A 307 28.66 -42.51 6.86
N ARG A 308 29.86 -42.66 7.45
CA ARG A 308 30.37 -43.92 8.01
C ARG A 308 29.99 -44.16 9.46
N SER A 309 29.41 -43.16 10.13
CA SER A 309 29.02 -43.24 11.54
C SER A 309 27.66 -43.92 11.71
N SER A 310 27.43 -44.50 12.89
CA SER A 310 26.12 -45.00 13.30
C SER A 310 25.20 -43.92 13.88
N LEU A 311 25.66 -42.65 13.90
CA LEU A 311 24.87 -41.54 14.43
C LEU A 311 23.67 -41.25 13.51
N ASN A 312 22.62 -40.71 14.08
CA ASN A 312 21.39 -40.31 13.39
C ASN A 312 21.48 -38.88 12.81
N CYS A 313 22.65 -38.50 12.30
CA CYS A 313 22.93 -37.21 11.68
C CYS A 313 23.72 -37.39 10.37
N ARG A 314 23.36 -36.63 9.33
CA ARG A 314 24.02 -36.63 8.02
C ARG A 314 24.26 -35.21 7.55
N ILE A 315 25.31 -35.03 6.73
CA ILE A 315 25.61 -33.76 6.06
C ILE A 315 25.37 -33.95 4.57
N LEU A 316 24.47 -33.14 4.00
CA LEU A 316 24.25 -33.04 2.56
C LEU A 316 25.07 -31.88 2.01
N LEU A 317 25.67 -32.05 0.83
CA LEU A 317 26.40 -30.99 0.12
C LEU A 317 25.85 -30.82 -1.30
N THR A 318 25.62 -29.58 -1.71
CA THR A 318 25.49 -29.15 -3.11
C THR A 318 26.69 -28.27 -3.48
N SER A 319 26.75 -27.73 -4.70
CA SER A 319 27.79 -26.74 -5.07
C SER A 319 27.79 -25.49 -4.18
N ASP A 320 26.65 -25.10 -3.61
CA ASP A 320 26.46 -23.81 -2.93
C ASP A 320 25.92 -23.93 -1.49
N LEU A 321 25.36 -25.09 -1.12
CA LEU A 321 24.72 -25.33 0.18
C LEU A 321 25.36 -26.52 0.90
N ALA A 322 25.39 -26.44 2.23
CA ALA A 322 25.52 -27.61 3.10
C ALA A 322 24.29 -27.69 4.01
N ALA A 323 23.76 -28.88 4.27
CA ALA A 323 22.63 -29.06 5.17
C ALA A 323 22.91 -30.16 6.20
N ALA A 324 22.67 -29.86 7.48
CA ALA A 324 22.74 -30.84 8.56
C ALA A 324 21.35 -31.45 8.77
N VAL A 325 21.26 -32.77 8.69
CA VAL A 325 19.99 -33.51 8.64
C VAL A 325 19.98 -34.64 9.67
N LEU A 326 19.02 -34.60 10.59
CA LEU A 326 18.72 -35.71 11.48
C LEU A 326 17.89 -36.76 10.73
N THR A 327 18.23 -38.04 10.91
CA THR A 327 17.62 -39.18 10.21
C THR A 327 16.98 -40.18 11.17
N GLY A 328 15.98 -40.93 10.71
CA GLY A 328 15.27 -41.90 11.53
C GLY A 328 14.10 -41.25 12.28
N ARG A 329 13.84 -41.67 13.52
CA ARG A 329 12.69 -41.17 14.29
C ARG A 329 13.10 -40.07 15.26
N GLY A 330 12.23 -39.09 15.44
CA GLY A 330 12.45 -37.97 16.35
C GLY A 330 11.17 -37.26 16.79
N THR A 331 11.34 -36.29 17.67
CA THR A 331 10.32 -35.35 18.16
C THR A 331 10.92 -33.95 18.23
N GLY A 332 10.09 -32.91 18.34
CA GLY A 332 10.59 -31.54 18.50
C GLY A 332 11.08 -30.93 17.19
N ALA A 333 12.38 -30.59 17.12
CA ALA A 333 12.96 -29.82 16.01
C ALA A 333 12.74 -30.46 14.62
N HIS A 334 12.80 -29.64 13.57
CA HIS A 334 12.71 -30.10 12.19
C HIS A 334 13.96 -30.92 11.83
N PRO A 335 13.85 -32.03 11.07
CA PRO A 335 15.00 -32.89 10.75
C PRO A 335 16.15 -32.17 10.03
N VAL A 336 15.84 -31.22 9.15
CA VAL A 336 16.86 -30.29 8.61
C VAL A 336 17.15 -29.23 9.68
N ILE A 337 18.24 -29.39 10.41
CA ILE A 337 18.57 -28.59 11.60
C ILE A 337 19.46 -27.38 11.31
N GLY A 338 20.09 -27.31 10.13
CA GLY A 338 20.85 -26.14 9.69
C GLY A 338 21.19 -26.16 8.21
N VAL A 339 21.34 -24.98 7.61
CA VAL A 339 21.70 -24.83 6.19
C VAL A 339 22.76 -23.73 6.02
N LEU A 340 23.95 -24.13 5.61
CA LEU A 340 25.08 -23.23 5.39
C LEU A 340 25.12 -22.76 3.93
N ASN A 341 25.28 -21.45 3.73
CA ASN A 341 25.76 -20.87 2.49
C ASN A 341 27.26 -21.15 2.37
N ARG A 342 27.64 -22.07 1.48
CA ARG A 342 29.06 -22.46 1.30
C ARG A 342 29.92 -21.35 0.72
N ARG A 343 29.32 -20.38 0.01
CA ARG A 343 30.05 -19.25 -0.60
C ARG A 343 30.50 -18.25 0.45
N THR A 344 29.64 -17.98 1.45
CA THR A 344 29.92 -16.99 2.51
C THR A 344 30.38 -17.63 3.81
N GLY A 345 30.24 -18.96 3.96
CA GLY A 345 30.52 -19.66 5.21
C GLY A 345 29.53 -19.33 6.33
N LYS A 346 28.35 -18.79 6.00
CA LYS A 346 27.34 -18.35 6.97
C LYS A 346 26.11 -19.24 6.92
N GLU A 347 25.54 -19.52 8.09
CA GLU A 347 24.22 -20.13 8.23
C GLU A 347 23.14 -19.19 7.65
N ILE A 348 21.99 -19.73 7.24
CA ILE A 348 20.87 -18.92 6.71
C ILE A 348 19.68 -18.86 7.68
N PHE A 349 19.54 -19.85 8.54
CA PHE A 349 18.46 -19.93 9.52
C PHE A 349 18.90 -19.42 10.90
N GLY A 350 17.97 -18.81 11.63
CA GLY A 350 18.20 -18.28 12.97
C GLY A 350 17.74 -19.27 14.02
N GLU A 351 16.63 -18.99 14.69
CA GLU A 351 16.13 -19.81 15.81
C GLU A 351 15.41 -21.09 15.38
N ARG A 352 14.95 -21.17 14.12
CA ARG A 352 14.25 -22.33 13.53
C ARG A 352 14.57 -22.42 12.04
N THR A 353 14.37 -23.59 11.45
CA THR A 353 14.61 -23.82 10.02
C THR A 353 13.30 -23.80 9.22
N LEU A 354 12.85 -24.97 8.76
CA LEU A 354 11.61 -25.22 8.04
C LEU A 354 10.52 -25.61 9.05
N CYS A 355 9.46 -24.82 9.14
CA CYS A 355 8.40 -25.01 10.12
C CYS A 355 7.02 -25.09 9.47
N TRP A 356 6.06 -25.61 10.23
CA TRP A 356 4.63 -25.51 9.95
C TRP A 356 3.82 -25.41 11.25
N GLU A 357 2.59 -24.93 11.12
CA GLU A 357 1.61 -24.86 12.20
C GLU A 357 0.19 -25.11 11.64
N ILE A 358 -0.60 -25.94 12.32
CA ILE A 358 -1.97 -26.27 11.93
C ILE A 358 -2.93 -25.53 12.86
N LEU A 359 -3.88 -24.78 12.30
CA LEU A 359 -4.97 -24.15 13.04
C LEU A 359 -6.22 -25.03 12.95
N TRP A 360 -6.86 -25.32 14.08
CA TRP A 360 -7.99 -26.25 14.14
C TRP A 360 -9.11 -25.75 15.05
N THR A 361 -10.31 -26.29 14.81
CA THR A 361 -11.52 -26.07 15.62
C THR A 361 -12.27 -27.37 15.92
N ARG A 362 -12.88 -27.45 17.10
CA ARG A 362 -13.78 -28.53 17.54
C ARG A 362 -14.96 -27.90 18.27
N GLY A 363 -16.08 -27.74 17.57
CA GLY A 363 -17.21 -26.96 18.09
C GLY A 363 -16.82 -25.49 18.32
N ARG A 364 -16.77 -25.04 19.58
CA ARG A 364 -16.30 -23.69 19.95
C ARG A 364 -14.83 -23.64 20.34
N GLU A 365 -14.21 -24.78 20.59
CA GLU A 365 -12.77 -24.86 20.90
C GLU A 365 -11.96 -24.58 19.64
N LYS A 366 -10.84 -23.89 19.84
CA LYS A 366 -9.85 -23.60 18.80
C LYS A 366 -8.46 -23.88 19.35
N GLY A 367 -7.54 -24.27 18.49
CA GLY A 367 -6.16 -24.45 18.89
C GLY A 367 -5.18 -24.43 17.74
N GLU A 368 -3.90 -24.54 18.10
CA GLU A 368 -2.77 -24.59 17.18
C GLU A 368 -1.95 -25.85 17.47
N ILE A 369 -1.47 -26.51 16.41
CA ILE A 369 -0.54 -27.63 16.51
C ILE A 369 0.74 -27.22 15.78
N PRO A 370 1.80 -26.81 16.50
CA PRO A 370 3.08 -26.50 15.89
C PRO A 370 3.82 -27.79 15.50
N TYR A 371 4.74 -27.70 14.53
CA TYR A 371 5.55 -28.83 14.07
C TYR A 371 6.33 -29.55 15.18
N ASN A 372 6.69 -28.82 16.25
CA ASN A 372 7.42 -29.33 17.42
C ASN A 372 6.53 -29.50 18.66
N GLY A 373 5.21 -29.63 18.46
CA GLY A 373 4.27 -29.89 19.55
C GLY A 373 4.58 -31.20 20.29
N ARG A 374 4.23 -31.27 21.57
CA ARG A 374 4.53 -32.40 22.46
C ARG A 374 4.10 -33.76 21.91
N ASP A 375 2.95 -33.81 21.24
CA ASP A 375 2.38 -35.03 20.68
C ASP A 375 2.73 -35.26 19.21
N VAL A 376 3.65 -34.46 18.66
CA VAL A 376 4.10 -34.59 17.27
C VAL A 376 5.39 -35.39 17.22
N VAL A 377 5.35 -36.51 16.51
CA VAL A 377 6.54 -37.31 16.19
C VAL A 377 6.81 -37.28 14.70
N TRP A 378 8.06 -37.47 14.31
CA TRP A 378 8.43 -37.55 12.91
C TRP A 378 9.38 -38.71 12.61
N GLU A 379 9.36 -39.12 11.35
CA GLU A 379 10.33 -40.04 10.75
C GLU A 379 10.91 -39.36 9.51
N SER A 380 12.24 -39.36 9.37
CA SER A 380 12.94 -38.76 8.25
C SER A 380 13.91 -39.74 7.60
N GLU A 381 14.04 -39.61 6.28
CA GLU A 381 14.96 -40.38 5.45
C GLU A 381 15.68 -39.43 4.49
N LEU A 382 16.98 -39.68 4.28
CA LEU A 382 17.78 -38.96 3.30
C LEU A 382 18.07 -39.90 2.11
N SER A 383 17.63 -39.50 0.92
CA SER A 383 17.88 -40.23 -0.33
C SER A 383 18.44 -39.29 -1.39
N GLY A 384 19.73 -39.48 -1.73
CA GLY A 384 20.46 -38.55 -2.61
C GLY A 384 20.45 -37.14 -2.02
N ASN A 385 19.87 -36.19 -2.76
CA ASN A 385 19.75 -34.79 -2.35
C ASN A 385 18.36 -34.42 -1.79
N THR A 386 17.56 -35.41 -1.40
CA THR A 386 16.19 -35.21 -0.93
C THR A 386 16.03 -35.74 0.50
N VAL A 387 15.48 -34.90 1.38
CA VAL A 387 15.04 -35.27 2.72
C VAL A 387 13.53 -35.48 2.71
N SER A 388 13.09 -36.71 2.92
CA SER A 388 11.66 -37.03 3.10
C SER A 388 11.34 -37.04 4.57
N VAL A 389 10.25 -36.36 4.98
CA VAL A 389 9.81 -36.29 6.37
C VAL A 389 8.32 -36.60 6.47
N VAL A 390 7.97 -37.44 7.44
CA VAL A 390 6.59 -37.78 7.78
C VAL A 390 6.34 -37.46 9.24
N TRP A 391 5.45 -36.51 9.53
CA TRP A 391 4.98 -36.22 10.87
C TRP A 391 3.67 -36.94 11.17
N LYS A 392 3.50 -37.35 12.43
CA LYS A 392 2.26 -37.92 12.96
C LYS A 392 1.91 -37.25 14.27
N GLY A 393 0.68 -36.74 14.36
CA GLY A 393 0.07 -36.33 15.62
C GLY A 393 -0.41 -37.54 16.41
N LYS A 394 -0.06 -37.60 17.69
CA LYS A 394 -0.58 -38.57 18.67
C LYS A 394 -1.61 -37.88 19.58
N GLY A 395 -2.30 -38.67 20.41
CA GLY A 395 -3.29 -38.15 21.36
C GLY A 395 -4.64 -37.80 20.71
N ASP A 396 -5.25 -36.71 21.17
CA ASP A 396 -6.65 -36.37 20.89
C ASP A 396 -6.92 -35.79 19.50
N ILE A 397 -5.88 -35.36 18.78
CA ILE A 397 -5.99 -34.77 17.44
C ILE A 397 -5.02 -35.48 16.48
N PRO A 398 -5.30 -36.73 16.08
CA PRO A 398 -4.46 -37.47 15.16
C PRO A 398 -4.44 -36.83 13.75
N PHE A 399 -3.24 -36.78 13.15
CA PHE A 399 -3.03 -36.34 11.77
C PHE A 399 -1.76 -36.95 11.20
N THR A 400 -1.63 -36.89 9.87
CA THR A 400 -0.39 -37.22 9.17
C THR A 400 0.00 -36.04 8.26
N ALA A 401 1.25 -35.57 8.37
CA ALA A 401 1.82 -34.59 7.43
C ALA A 401 3.06 -35.15 6.74
N ARG A 402 3.32 -34.76 5.49
CA ARG A 402 4.46 -35.22 4.68
C ARG A 402 5.10 -34.05 3.96
N SER A 403 6.43 -34.05 3.88
CA SER A 403 7.22 -33.07 3.13
C SER A 403 8.42 -33.75 2.49
N GLU A 404 8.74 -33.38 1.26
CA GLU A 404 10.03 -33.68 0.63
C GLU A 404 10.79 -32.38 0.46
N VAL A 405 12.03 -32.31 0.95
CA VAL A 405 12.93 -31.16 0.81
C VAL A 405 14.08 -31.55 -0.09
N ARG A 406 14.13 -30.99 -1.30
CA ARG A 406 15.15 -31.26 -2.30
C ARG A 406 16.16 -30.13 -2.36
N PHE A 407 17.45 -30.46 -2.36
CA PHE A 407 18.55 -29.51 -2.50
C PHE A 407 19.19 -29.62 -3.89
N ALA A 408 19.38 -28.49 -4.57
CA ALA A 408 20.03 -28.43 -5.88
C ALA A 408 20.73 -27.08 -6.09
N GLY A 409 22.07 -27.10 -6.24
CA GLY A 409 22.86 -25.88 -6.34
C GLY A 409 22.59 -24.94 -5.15
N PRO A 410 22.24 -23.65 -5.38
CA PRO A 410 21.92 -22.69 -4.32
C PRO A 410 20.49 -22.79 -3.78
N ARG A 411 19.71 -23.77 -4.24
CA ARG A 411 18.26 -23.82 -4.03
C ARG A 411 17.86 -25.01 -3.18
N LEU A 412 16.89 -24.79 -2.29
CA LEU A 412 16.10 -25.83 -1.66
C LEU A 412 14.62 -25.63 -2.01
N GLU A 413 13.94 -26.73 -2.31
CA GLU A 413 12.53 -26.76 -2.68
C GLU A 413 11.80 -27.77 -1.81
N SER A 414 10.61 -27.42 -1.32
CA SER A 414 9.83 -28.31 -0.47
C SER A 414 8.37 -28.48 -0.90
N THR A 415 7.85 -29.68 -0.66
CA THR A 415 6.44 -30.04 -0.80
C THR A 415 5.78 -30.15 0.56
N PHE A 416 4.45 -30.08 0.62
CA PHE A 416 3.74 -30.36 1.86
C PHE A 416 2.35 -30.93 1.61
N GLU A 417 2.03 -31.99 2.34
CA GLU A 417 0.71 -32.60 2.36
C GLU A 417 0.30 -32.83 3.82
N LEU A 418 -0.95 -32.54 4.14
CA LEU A 418 -1.54 -32.73 5.47
C LEU A 418 -2.86 -33.47 5.33
N LYS A 419 -3.04 -34.47 6.20
CA LYS A 419 -4.27 -35.25 6.32
C LYS A 419 -4.75 -35.20 7.75
N ASN A 420 -5.94 -34.65 7.97
CA ASN A 420 -6.64 -34.73 9.23
C ASN A 420 -7.21 -36.15 9.42
N GLU A 421 -6.92 -36.75 10.58
CA GLU A 421 -7.40 -38.09 10.97
C GLU A 421 -8.22 -38.02 12.27
N SER A 422 -8.49 -36.80 12.75
CA SER A 422 -9.27 -36.49 13.95
C SER A 422 -10.73 -36.14 13.61
N ASP A 423 -11.54 -35.89 14.64
CA ASP A 423 -12.87 -35.29 14.52
C ASP A 423 -12.87 -33.75 14.45
N CYS A 424 -11.72 -33.10 14.67
CA CYS A 424 -11.55 -31.65 14.52
C CYS A 424 -11.71 -31.22 13.05
N THR A 425 -11.91 -29.92 12.84
CA THR A 425 -11.77 -29.27 11.53
C THR A 425 -10.46 -28.49 11.50
N PHE A 426 -9.60 -28.74 10.52
CA PHE A 426 -8.42 -27.88 10.30
C PHE A 426 -8.84 -26.66 9.46
N GLU A 427 -8.72 -25.45 9.98
CA GLU A 427 -9.18 -24.24 9.26
C GLU A 427 -8.15 -23.73 8.26
N SER A 428 -6.87 -23.76 8.65
CA SER A 428 -5.74 -23.34 7.84
C SER A 428 -4.45 -24.01 8.30
N VAL A 429 -3.42 -23.96 7.45
CA VAL A 429 -2.05 -24.39 7.77
C VAL A 429 -1.07 -23.30 7.39
N ARG A 430 -0.17 -22.95 8.30
CA ARG A 430 0.96 -22.07 8.04
C ARG A 430 2.10 -22.92 7.49
N TYR A 431 2.31 -22.87 6.18
CA TYR A 431 3.43 -23.51 5.50
C TYR A 431 3.68 -22.86 4.11
N PRO A 432 4.94 -22.64 3.72
CA PRO A 432 6.12 -22.80 4.57
C PRO A 432 6.16 -21.72 5.66
N LEU A 433 6.92 -21.99 6.72
CA LEU A 433 7.27 -21.01 7.74
C LEU A 433 8.78 -21.10 7.97
N TYR A 434 9.51 -20.01 7.77
CA TYR A 434 10.95 -19.89 7.86
C TYR A 434 11.30 -18.92 8.99
N ALA A 435 12.44 -19.13 9.65
CA ALA A 435 13.06 -18.13 10.52
C ALA A 435 14.48 -17.84 10.05
N PHE A 436 14.63 -16.85 9.18
CA PHE A 436 15.94 -16.42 8.69
C PHE A 436 16.69 -15.65 9.77
N ARG A 437 18.01 -15.82 9.84
CA ARG A 437 18.84 -15.04 10.75
C ARG A 437 19.19 -13.67 10.18
N HIS A 438 19.48 -12.72 11.05
CA HIS A 438 20.09 -11.44 10.68
C HIS A 438 21.33 -11.62 9.80
N LEU A 439 21.35 -10.96 8.64
CA LEU A 439 22.40 -11.10 7.61
C LEU A 439 23.61 -10.19 7.79
N GLY A 440 23.57 -9.28 8.77
CA GLY A 440 24.63 -8.30 9.05
C GLY A 440 24.18 -6.88 8.70
N GLU A 441 25.14 -5.98 8.53
CA GLU A 441 24.89 -4.56 8.28
C GLU A 441 24.03 -4.30 7.03
N GLY A 442 23.04 -3.41 7.17
CA GLY A 442 22.17 -2.95 6.08
C GLY A 442 21.32 -4.07 5.50
N ASP A 443 20.76 -4.92 6.35
CA ASP A 443 19.88 -5.97 5.90
C ASP A 443 18.52 -5.40 5.46
N THR A 444 18.01 -5.89 4.34
CA THR A 444 16.86 -5.31 3.65
C THR A 444 15.95 -6.42 3.18
N LEU A 445 14.66 -6.31 3.51
CA LEU A 445 13.59 -7.15 3.00
C LEU A 445 12.95 -6.51 1.77
N VAL A 446 12.79 -7.31 0.72
CA VAL A 446 11.96 -7.03 -0.46
C VAL A 446 10.56 -7.56 -0.19
N HIS A 447 9.60 -6.65 -0.05
CA HIS A 447 8.21 -6.97 0.24
C HIS A 447 7.34 -6.84 -1.04
N PRO A 448 6.50 -7.83 -1.40
CA PRO A 448 5.67 -7.80 -2.61
C PRO A 448 4.40 -6.95 -2.46
N ARG A 449 4.51 -5.76 -1.87
CA ARG A 449 3.40 -4.81 -1.67
C ARG A 449 3.38 -3.82 -2.83
N MET A 450 2.21 -3.58 -3.44
CA MET A 450 2.08 -2.67 -4.60
C MET A 450 3.08 -3.03 -5.71
N SER A 451 3.93 -2.10 -6.17
CA SER A 451 4.98 -2.40 -7.16
C SER A 451 6.19 -3.12 -6.57
N GLY A 452 6.26 -3.31 -5.26
CA GLY A 452 7.43 -3.75 -4.50
C GLY A 452 7.96 -2.63 -3.60
N MET A 453 8.38 -3.00 -2.39
CA MET A 453 8.92 -2.08 -1.39
C MET A 453 10.15 -2.68 -0.70
N LEU A 454 11.07 -1.81 -0.29
CA LEU A 454 12.18 -2.17 0.59
C LEU A 454 11.87 -1.82 2.04
N ALA A 455 12.04 -2.79 2.94
CA ALA A 455 12.04 -2.58 4.39
C ALA A 455 13.45 -2.79 4.93
N GLN A 456 14.00 -1.76 5.56
CA GLN A 456 15.32 -1.81 6.22
C GLN A 456 15.20 -2.45 7.60
N ASP A 457 16.27 -3.10 8.04
CA ASP A 457 16.41 -3.76 9.35
C ASP A 457 15.21 -4.66 9.71
N PRO A 458 14.77 -5.57 8.81
CA PRO A 458 13.50 -6.28 8.94
C PRO A 458 13.48 -7.34 10.06
N THR A 459 14.59 -7.55 10.77
CA THR A 459 14.65 -8.47 11.91
C THR A 459 14.24 -7.86 13.24
N GLU A 460 13.94 -6.57 13.27
CA GLU A 460 13.40 -5.85 14.43
C GLU A 460 11.93 -5.49 14.18
N GLU A 461 11.08 -5.55 15.20
CA GLU A 461 9.69 -5.09 15.13
C GLU A 461 9.54 -3.64 15.65
N PRO A 462 8.51 -2.88 15.25
CA PRO A 462 7.76 -3.04 14.00
C PRO A 462 8.57 -2.46 12.83
N PHE A 463 8.77 -3.25 11.78
CA PHE A 463 9.24 -2.70 10.50
C PHE A 463 8.06 -2.37 9.59
N ARG A 464 8.24 -1.34 8.77
CA ARG A 464 7.22 -0.89 7.81
C ARG A 464 6.90 -2.00 6.82
N GLY A 465 5.65 -2.45 6.79
CA GLY A 465 5.16 -3.49 5.87
C GLY A 465 4.98 -4.89 6.49
N GLY A 466 5.41 -5.14 7.73
CA GLY A 466 5.32 -6.45 8.41
C GLY A 466 3.90 -6.92 8.83
N ALA A 467 2.83 -6.44 8.21
CA ALA A 467 1.48 -6.91 8.51
C ALA A 467 1.11 -8.10 7.62
N PRO A 468 0.34 -9.09 8.12
CA PRO A 468 -0.20 -10.16 7.28
C PRO A 468 -0.93 -9.60 6.06
N ALA A 469 -0.58 -10.08 4.88
CA ALA A 469 -1.13 -9.60 3.62
C ALA A 469 -1.75 -10.76 2.84
N VAL A 470 -3.05 -10.65 2.55
CA VAL A 470 -3.78 -11.67 1.80
C VAL A 470 -3.51 -11.50 0.31
N PHE A 471 -2.95 -12.52 -0.32
CA PHE A 471 -2.73 -12.64 -1.75
C PHE A 471 -3.92 -13.36 -2.42
N PRO A 472 -4.32 -12.97 -3.64
CA PRO A 472 -3.88 -11.78 -4.38
C PRO A 472 -4.57 -10.48 -3.92
N SER A 473 -3.81 -9.40 -3.71
CA SER A 473 -4.38 -8.05 -3.45
C SER A 473 -3.33 -6.95 -3.65
N GLY A 474 -3.71 -5.67 -3.51
CA GLY A 474 -2.74 -4.56 -3.51
C GLY A 474 -1.75 -4.62 -2.34
N SER A 475 -2.10 -5.31 -1.26
CA SER A 475 -1.22 -5.52 -0.10
C SER A 475 -0.21 -6.66 -0.31
N ALA A 476 -0.50 -7.60 -1.22
CA ALA A 476 0.39 -8.68 -1.64
C ALA A 476 0.11 -9.02 -3.12
N THR A 477 0.95 -8.50 -4.01
CA THR A 477 0.75 -8.54 -5.47
C THR A 477 1.49 -9.70 -6.14
N MET A 478 2.47 -10.30 -5.45
CA MET A 478 3.32 -11.41 -5.91
C MET A 478 3.54 -12.42 -4.77
N GLN A 479 4.01 -13.63 -5.10
CA GLN A 479 4.09 -14.77 -4.17
C GLN A 479 5.49 -15.03 -3.59
N PHE A 480 6.35 -14.01 -3.58
CA PHE A 480 7.73 -14.11 -3.12
C PHE A 480 8.19 -12.88 -2.37
N GLY A 481 9.31 -13.02 -1.68
CA GLY A 481 10.13 -11.92 -1.19
C GLY A 481 11.61 -12.28 -1.28
N ALA A 482 12.45 -11.36 -0.84
CA ALA A 482 13.87 -11.62 -0.71
C ALA A 482 14.46 -10.83 0.44
N TYR A 483 15.59 -11.30 0.95
CA TYR A 483 16.26 -10.72 2.10
C TYR A 483 17.76 -10.70 1.86
N TYR A 484 18.38 -9.52 1.83
CA TYR A 484 19.79 -9.35 1.48
C TYR A 484 20.48 -8.34 2.40
N ASN A 485 21.81 -8.34 2.43
CA ASN A 485 22.62 -7.37 3.21
C ASN A 485 23.37 -6.36 2.31
N ALA A 486 24.10 -5.43 2.92
CA ALA A 486 24.92 -4.46 2.21
C ALA A 486 25.97 -5.09 1.26
N ALA A 487 26.44 -6.31 1.54
CA ALA A 487 27.37 -7.06 0.67
C ALA A 487 26.69 -7.68 -0.57
N LYS A 488 25.37 -7.47 -0.72
CA LYS A 488 24.52 -8.06 -1.76
C LYS A 488 24.43 -9.58 -1.68
N ASP A 489 24.66 -10.18 -0.50
CA ASP A 489 24.37 -11.60 -0.26
C ASP A 489 22.88 -11.74 0.06
N GLY A 490 22.15 -12.51 -0.76
CA GLY A 490 20.69 -12.57 -0.70
C GLY A 490 20.11 -13.96 -0.54
N ILE A 491 18.93 -14.00 0.09
CA ILE A 491 18.04 -15.16 0.22
C ILE A 491 16.74 -14.80 -0.49
N TYR A 492 16.43 -15.48 -1.60
CA TYR A 492 15.12 -15.47 -2.20
C TYR A 492 14.24 -16.50 -1.49
N PHE A 493 12.98 -16.18 -1.25
CA PHE A 493 11.99 -17.12 -0.74
C PHE A 493 10.65 -16.92 -1.42
N GLY A 494 9.94 -18.01 -1.68
CA GLY A 494 8.67 -17.91 -2.39
C GLY A 494 7.76 -19.12 -2.23
N TYR A 495 6.48 -18.89 -2.45
CA TYR A 495 5.51 -19.92 -2.72
C TYR A 495 5.17 -19.89 -4.22
N GLU A 496 5.93 -20.67 -4.98
CA GLU A 496 5.82 -20.79 -6.43
C GLU A 496 4.61 -21.67 -6.78
N ASP A 497 3.43 -21.05 -6.76
CA ASP A 497 2.14 -21.64 -7.10
C ASP A 497 1.65 -21.13 -8.47
N GLY A 498 1.72 -21.99 -9.48
CA GLY A 498 1.31 -21.68 -10.85
C GLY A 498 -0.19 -21.38 -11.04
N LEU A 499 -1.03 -21.61 -10.02
CA LEU A 499 -2.46 -21.26 -10.03
C LEU A 499 -2.81 -20.10 -9.08
N ALA A 500 -1.82 -19.55 -8.36
CA ALA A 500 -1.96 -18.38 -7.51
C ALA A 500 -3.08 -18.45 -6.44
N ARG A 501 -3.36 -19.64 -5.88
CA ARG A 501 -4.47 -19.81 -4.94
C ARG A 501 -4.35 -18.90 -3.73
N THR A 502 -5.50 -18.41 -3.24
CA THR A 502 -5.57 -17.48 -2.10
C THR A 502 -4.83 -17.99 -0.87
N LYS A 503 -4.05 -17.10 -0.25
CA LYS A 503 -3.20 -17.35 0.92
C LYS A 503 -2.77 -16.04 1.56
N ALA A 504 -2.35 -16.06 2.83
CA ALA A 504 -1.85 -14.87 3.51
C ALA A 504 -0.34 -14.98 3.73
N MET A 505 0.43 -14.01 3.23
CA MET A 505 1.85 -13.89 3.54
C MET A 505 2.02 -13.28 4.93
N LEU A 506 2.96 -13.82 5.69
CA LEU A 506 3.34 -13.42 7.04
C LEU A 506 4.81 -12.98 6.99
N ALA A 507 5.12 -11.83 7.55
CA ALA A 507 6.48 -11.34 7.71
C ALA A 507 6.60 -10.68 9.08
N ASP A 508 7.43 -11.23 9.96
CA ASP A 508 7.57 -10.78 11.34
C ASP A 508 9.06 -10.74 11.72
N GLY A 509 9.53 -9.62 12.26
CA GLY A 509 10.93 -9.41 12.60
C GLY A 509 11.05 -9.40 14.11
N ARG A 510 11.85 -10.28 14.72
CA ARG A 510 12.07 -10.25 16.16
C ARG A 510 13.38 -10.91 16.56
N ARG A 511 14.07 -10.33 17.53
CA ARG A 511 15.29 -10.88 18.15
C ARG A 511 16.32 -11.29 17.10
N LYS A 512 16.60 -10.43 16.12
CA LYS A 512 17.53 -10.72 15.02
C LYS A 512 17.12 -11.91 14.14
N ASN A 513 15.83 -12.22 14.10
CA ASN A 513 15.24 -13.20 13.18
C ASN A 513 14.18 -12.53 12.31
N LEU A 514 14.15 -12.92 11.03
CA LEU A 514 13.07 -12.60 10.10
C LEU A 514 12.23 -13.86 9.86
N ILE A 515 11.02 -13.87 10.38
CA ILE A 515 10.05 -14.94 10.23
C ILE A 515 9.19 -14.67 9.02
N ILE A 516 9.25 -15.58 8.05
CA ILE A 516 8.48 -15.50 6.82
C ILE A 516 7.59 -16.73 6.72
N GLY A 517 6.31 -16.57 6.42
CA GLY A 517 5.48 -17.73 6.13
C GLY A 517 4.24 -17.44 5.32
N TRP A 518 3.50 -18.51 4.99
CA TRP A 518 2.21 -18.42 4.31
C TRP A 518 1.14 -19.20 5.05
N GLU A 519 0.04 -18.53 5.39
CA GLU A 519 -1.15 -19.18 5.88
C GLU A 519 -2.06 -19.58 4.72
N ASN A 520 -2.36 -20.87 4.64
CA ASN A 520 -3.15 -21.49 3.58
C ASN A 520 -4.50 -21.93 4.15
N PRO A 521 -5.63 -21.48 3.60
CA PRO A 521 -6.93 -21.96 4.02
C PRO A 521 -7.10 -23.43 3.61
N LEU A 522 -7.77 -24.20 4.47
CA LEU A 522 -8.21 -25.55 4.16
C LEU A 522 -9.71 -25.54 3.91
N ILE A 523 -10.12 -26.34 2.91
CA ILE A 523 -11.53 -26.64 2.70
C ILE A 523 -12.09 -27.22 4.01
N VAL A 524 -13.15 -26.60 4.49
CA VAL A 524 -13.81 -27.02 5.72
C VAL A 524 -14.78 -28.16 5.41
N ASN A 525 -14.39 -29.35 5.85
CA ASN A 525 -15.22 -30.55 5.87
C ASN A 525 -14.96 -31.27 7.21
N PRO A 526 -15.94 -31.31 8.14
CA PRO A 526 -15.72 -31.85 9.48
C PRO A 526 -15.07 -33.24 9.49
N GLY A 527 -13.97 -33.36 10.22
CA GLY A 527 -13.33 -34.63 10.59
C GLY A 527 -12.50 -35.37 9.53
N LYS A 528 -12.31 -34.85 8.31
CA LYS A 528 -11.51 -35.54 7.25
C LYS A 528 -10.86 -34.60 6.22
N ASN A 529 -10.65 -33.33 6.55
CA ASN A 529 -10.08 -32.41 5.58
C ASN A 529 -8.58 -32.62 5.37
N ARG A 530 -8.10 -32.17 4.21
CA ARG A 530 -6.75 -32.43 3.73
C ARG A 530 -6.23 -31.19 3.01
N PHE A 531 -4.92 -31.04 3.03
CA PHE A 531 -4.21 -30.00 2.33
C PHE A 531 -3.09 -30.62 1.52
N LYS A 532 -2.86 -30.04 0.35
CA LYS A 532 -1.67 -30.28 -0.47
C LYS A 532 -1.22 -28.94 -1.01
N LEU A 533 0.05 -28.62 -0.80
CA LEU A 533 0.66 -27.42 -1.32
C LEU A 533 0.51 -27.41 -2.86
N ASN A 534 0.02 -26.31 -3.40
CA ASN A 534 -0.19 -26.16 -4.82
C ASN A 534 1.04 -25.50 -5.45
N GLY A 535 1.99 -26.30 -5.93
CA GLY A 535 3.31 -25.80 -6.37
C GLY A 535 4.41 -26.16 -5.38
N LYS A 536 5.37 -25.26 -5.17
CA LYS A 536 6.54 -25.49 -4.31
C LYS A 536 6.82 -24.32 -3.36
N ALA A 537 7.28 -24.66 -2.17
CA ALA A 537 7.90 -23.71 -1.23
C ALA A 537 9.41 -23.68 -1.51
N VAL A 538 10.00 -22.50 -1.60
CA VAL A 538 11.35 -22.34 -2.17
C VAL A 538 12.19 -21.40 -1.34
N VAL A 539 13.47 -21.75 -1.17
CA VAL A 539 14.53 -20.82 -0.78
C VAL A 539 15.70 -20.95 -1.75
N GLU A 540 16.23 -19.83 -2.26
CA GLU A 540 17.38 -19.81 -3.18
C GLU A 540 18.39 -18.73 -2.78
N LEU A 541 19.67 -19.09 -2.69
CA LEU A 541 20.73 -18.14 -2.39
C LEU A 541 21.23 -17.44 -3.65
N TYR A 542 21.23 -16.11 -3.65
CA TYR A 542 21.65 -15.31 -4.78
C TYR A 542 22.60 -14.19 -4.37
N ARG A 543 23.18 -13.50 -5.38
CA ARG A 543 23.96 -12.30 -5.18
C ARG A 543 23.32 -11.17 -5.96
N GLY A 544 23.04 -10.06 -5.30
CA GLY A 544 22.29 -8.95 -5.88
C GLY A 544 21.37 -8.28 -4.86
N GLN A 545 20.46 -7.48 -5.38
CA GLN A 545 19.43 -6.78 -4.60
C GLN A 545 18.05 -7.23 -5.10
N TRP A 546 17.05 -6.36 -4.99
CA TRP A 546 15.68 -6.65 -5.36
C TRP A 546 15.49 -7.05 -6.84
N TYR A 547 16.32 -6.56 -7.76
CA TYR A 547 16.18 -6.85 -9.19
C TYR A 547 16.45 -8.32 -9.48
N GLU A 548 17.58 -8.85 -9.00
CA GLU A 548 17.94 -10.26 -9.19
C GLU A 548 16.91 -11.21 -8.56
N ALA A 549 16.37 -10.84 -7.40
CA ALA A 549 15.27 -11.59 -6.78
C ALA A 549 14.01 -11.62 -7.67
N GLY A 550 13.64 -10.48 -8.26
CA GLY A 550 12.55 -10.41 -9.24
C GLY A 550 12.80 -11.28 -10.47
N GLN A 551 14.05 -11.34 -10.96
CA GLN A 551 14.41 -12.19 -12.09
C GLN A 551 14.38 -13.69 -11.72
N ILE A 552 14.71 -14.06 -10.47
CA ILE A 552 14.52 -15.44 -9.97
C ILE A 552 13.03 -15.81 -10.01
N TYR A 553 12.16 -14.95 -9.49
CA TYR A 553 10.71 -15.16 -9.52
C TYR A 553 10.17 -15.29 -10.95
N ARG A 554 10.66 -14.43 -11.86
CA ARG A 554 10.30 -14.45 -13.27
C ARG A 554 10.58 -15.80 -13.94
N ARG A 555 11.66 -16.50 -13.58
CA ARG A 555 11.94 -17.85 -14.11
C ARG A 555 10.83 -18.85 -13.78
N PHE A 556 10.24 -18.76 -12.59
CA PHE A 556 9.08 -19.56 -12.22
C PHE A 556 7.86 -19.18 -13.07
N LEU A 557 7.58 -17.88 -13.19
CA LEU A 557 6.44 -17.38 -13.95
C LEU A 557 6.46 -17.86 -15.40
N GLU A 558 7.61 -17.74 -16.07
CA GLU A 558 7.80 -18.15 -17.47
C GLU A 558 7.52 -19.63 -17.71
N LYS A 559 7.72 -20.47 -16.68
CA LYS A 559 7.65 -21.92 -16.78
C LYS A 559 6.31 -22.49 -16.31
N GLU A 560 5.73 -21.94 -15.24
CA GLU A 560 4.66 -22.60 -14.50
C GLU A 560 3.42 -21.74 -14.24
N ALA A 561 3.49 -20.40 -14.36
CA ALA A 561 2.36 -19.55 -14.01
C ALA A 561 1.27 -19.52 -15.09
N ALA A 562 0.03 -19.83 -14.69
CA ALA A 562 -1.13 -19.88 -15.57
C ALA A 562 -1.49 -18.50 -16.17
N TRP A 563 -1.09 -17.40 -15.55
CA TRP A 563 -1.33 -16.03 -16.01
C TRP A 563 -0.18 -15.43 -16.83
N TRP A 564 0.95 -16.15 -17.01
CA TRP A 564 2.07 -15.59 -17.76
C TRP A 564 1.73 -15.37 -19.24
N ILE A 565 2.22 -14.25 -19.78
CA ILE A 565 2.07 -13.85 -21.19
C ILE A 565 3.47 -13.78 -21.80
N PRO A 566 3.91 -14.77 -22.60
CA PRO A 566 5.27 -14.76 -23.13
C PRO A 566 5.46 -13.75 -24.27
N GLU A 567 4.38 -13.41 -25.00
CA GLU A 567 4.42 -12.56 -26.17
C GLU A 567 4.59 -11.07 -25.81
N LEU A 568 5.57 -10.41 -26.44
CA LEU A 568 5.81 -8.97 -26.40
C LEU A 568 5.94 -8.41 -27.83
N PRO A 569 5.31 -7.27 -28.18
CA PRO A 569 4.28 -6.60 -27.37
C PRO A 569 3.03 -7.49 -27.27
N ARG A 570 2.29 -7.42 -26.16
CA ARG A 570 1.05 -8.20 -25.99
C ARG A 570 0.04 -7.82 -27.08
N LYS A 571 -0.22 -8.72 -28.03
CA LYS A 571 -1.10 -8.43 -29.19
C LYS A 571 -2.57 -8.31 -28.83
N SER A 572 -3.02 -9.02 -27.78
CA SER A 572 -4.41 -8.96 -27.34
C SER A 572 -4.81 -7.60 -26.78
N THR A 573 -3.85 -6.76 -26.38
CA THR A 573 -4.15 -5.41 -25.90
C THR A 573 -4.41 -4.47 -27.08
N PRO A 574 -5.46 -3.62 -27.05
CA PRO A 574 -5.71 -2.68 -28.13
C PRO A 574 -4.52 -1.76 -28.39
N GLU A 575 -4.22 -1.49 -29.66
CA GLU A 575 -3.05 -0.69 -30.05
C GLU A 575 -3.11 0.72 -29.48
N TRP A 576 -4.29 1.35 -29.52
CA TRP A 576 -4.49 2.68 -28.95
C TRP A 576 -4.11 2.72 -27.47
N PHE A 577 -4.38 1.63 -26.73
CA PHE A 577 -4.12 1.55 -25.31
C PHE A 577 -2.65 1.27 -25.01
N ARG A 578 -1.98 0.40 -25.79
CA ARG A 578 -0.51 0.21 -25.71
C ARG A 578 0.27 1.48 -26.01
N ASN A 579 -0.24 2.31 -26.92
CA ASN A 579 0.42 3.53 -27.37
C ASN A 579 0.00 4.77 -26.58
N ASN A 580 -0.99 4.66 -25.69
CA ASN A 580 -1.48 5.78 -24.90
C ASN A 580 -0.41 6.29 -23.94
N THR A 581 -0.11 7.59 -23.98
CA THR A 581 0.95 8.18 -23.16
C THR A 581 0.45 8.78 -21.85
N LEU A 582 -0.77 9.29 -21.83
CA LEU A 582 -1.37 10.02 -20.71
C LEU A 582 -2.77 9.48 -20.44
N SER A 583 -3.07 9.29 -19.15
CA SER A 583 -4.39 8.97 -18.66
C SER A 583 -4.79 9.97 -17.59
N MET A 584 -5.98 10.56 -17.67
CA MET A 584 -6.47 11.56 -16.71
C MET A 584 -7.73 11.08 -16.00
N LYS A 585 -7.92 11.49 -14.74
CA LYS A 585 -9.15 11.19 -14.00
C LYS A 585 -10.13 12.35 -14.12
N PHE A 586 -11.41 12.08 -14.35
CA PHE A 586 -12.44 13.12 -14.28
C PHE A 586 -13.78 12.57 -13.78
N CYS A 587 -14.63 13.48 -13.31
CA CYS A 587 -15.93 13.19 -12.72
C CYS A 587 -16.99 14.08 -13.38
N THR A 588 -18.22 13.59 -13.56
CA THR A 588 -19.34 14.45 -14.02
C THR A 588 -20.61 14.23 -13.20
N ARG A 589 -21.02 15.22 -12.42
CA ARG A 589 -22.25 15.17 -11.62
C ARG A 589 -23.47 15.59 -12.44
N GLY A 590 -23.30 16.50 -13.40
CA GLY A 590 -24.36 16.95 -14.30
C GLY A 590 -23.84 17.37 -15.67
N GLU A 591 -24.76 17.65 -16.59
CA GLU A 591 -24.46 17.93 -17.99
C GLU A 591 -23.52 19.11 -18.19
N ARG A 592 -23.74 20.22 -17.46
CA ARG A 592 -22.87 21.41 -17.54
C ARG A 592 -21.43 21.06 -17.20
N GLU A 593 -21.17 20.34 -16.11
CA GLU A 593 -19.80 19.94 -15.75
C GLU A 593 -19.17 19.03 -16.82
N ALA A 594 -19.97 18.15 -17.42
CA ALA A 594 -19.50 17.27 -18.50
C ALA A 594 -19.12 18.05 -19.77
N GLU A 595 -19.88 19.07 -20.13
CA GLU A 595 -19.55 19.97 -21.26
C GLU A 595 -18.27 20.76 -21.00
N ASP A 596 -18.07 21.21 -19.77
CA ASP A 596 -16.86 21.96 -19.36
C ASP A 596 -15.61 21.10 -19.50
N ILE A 597 -15.68 19.86 -19.02
CA ILE A 597 -14.58 18.90 -19.10
C ILE A 597 -14.34 18.50 -20.55
N ARG A 598 -15.41 18.30 -21.35
CA ARG A 598 -15.28 18.02 -22.78
C ARG A 598 -14.46 19.11 -23.48
N ASP A 599 -14.85 20.36 -23.31
CA ASP A 599 -14.17 21.48 -23.97
C ASP A 599 -12.73 21.62 -23.47
N ALA A 600 -12.48 21.39 -22.17
CA ALA A 600 -11.14 21.39 -21.60
C ALA A 600 -10.26 20.29 -22.21
N PHE A 601 -10.80 19.08 -22.35
CA PHE A 601 -10.09 17.96 -22.97
C PHE A 601 -9.82 18.20 -24.45
N LEU A 602 -10.76 18.76 -25.21
CA LEU A 602 -10.54 19.11 -26.62
C LEU A 602 -9.43 20.15 -26.77
N TYR A 603 -9.38 21.16 -25.89
CA TYR A 603 -8.27 22.11 -25.86
C TYR A 603 -6.95 21.41 -25.51
N LEU A 604 -6.92 20.62 -24.44
CA LEU A 604 -5.72 19.90 -24.00
C LEU A 604 -5.21 18.96 -25.08
N ARG A 605 -6.11 18.32 -25.83
CA ARG A 605 -5.78 17.44 -26.94
C ARG A 605 -5.07 18.19 -28.06
N GLY A 606 -5.55 19.39 -28.40
CA GLY A 606 -4.85 20.29 -29.32
C GLY A 606 -3.50 20.74 -28.78
N TYR A 607 -3.44 21.16 -27.51
CA TYR A 607 -2.21 21.64 -26.87
C TYR A 607 -1.13 20.55 -26.79
N PHE A 608 -1.48 19.35 -26.35
CA PHE A 608 -0.54 18.24 -26.20
C PHE A 608 -0.10 17.66 -27.55
N GLU A 609 -0.83 17.93 -28.63
CA GLU A 609 -0.62 17.37 -29.97
C GLU A 609 -0.72 15.83 -30.04
N LEU A 610 -1.02 15.15 -28.94
CA LEU A 610 -1.14 13.69 -28.83
C LEU A 610 -2.49 13.27 -28.23
N PRO A 611 -3.04 12.10 -28.62
CA PRO A 611 -4.22 11.54 -27.98
C PRO A 611 -3.93 11.16 -26.52
N PHE A 612 -4.97 11.11 -25.71
CA PHE A 612 -4.89 10.66 -24.32
C PHE A 612 -6.20 10.00 -23.88
N ALA A 613 -6.13 9.26 -22.77
CA ALA A 613 -7.29 8.61 -22.15
C ALA A 613 -7.85 9.41 -20.98
N GLY A 614 -9.15 9.28 -20.74
CA GLY A 614 -9.86 9.83 -19.59
C GLY A 614 -10.65 8.74 -18.85
N HIS A 615 -10.30 8.48 -17.59
CA HIS A 615 -11.08 7.62 -16.69
C HIS A 615 -12.25 8.41 -16.13
N TRP A 616 -13.46 8.00 -16.51
CA TRP A 616 -14.70 8.73 -16.26
C TRP A 616 -15.45 8.13 -15.06
N TYR A 617 -15.44 8.86 -13.95
CA TYR A 617 -16.19 8.55 -12.73
C TYR A 617 -17.54 9.28 -12.70
N TYR A 618 -18.53 8.70 -12.03
CA TYR A 618 -19.89 9.25 -11.92
C TYR A 618 -20.57 9.51 -13.28
N TRP A 619 -20.17 8.80 -14.34
CA TRP A 619 -20.87 8.81 -15.62
C TRP A 619 -22.30 8.27 -15.47
N ASN A 620 -22.52 7.37 -14.51
CA ASN A 620 -23.80 6.77 -14.21
C ASN A 620 -24.64 7.58 -13.19
N ASP A 621 -25.95 7.31 -13.14
CA ASP A 621 -26.94 7.91 -12.25
C ASP A 621 -27.17 7.06 -10.99
N GLN A 622 -26.25 7.20 -10.03
CA GLN A 622 -26.33 6.54 -8.71
C GLN A 622 -27.58 6.95 -7.89
N GLY A 623 -28.28 8.04 -8.27
CA GLY A 623 -29.52 8.46 -7.61
C GLY A 623 -30.74 7.65 -8.05
N LYS A 624 -30.69 7.04 -9.25
CA LYS A 624 -31.74 6.12 -9.74
C LYS A 624 -31.50 4.71 -9.25
N MET A 625 -30.31 4.17 -9.48
CA MET A 625 -29.92 2.83 -9.02
C MET A 625 -28.44 2.82 -8.69
N GLY A 626 -28.13 2.27 -7.51
CA GLY A 626 -26.78 2.07 -7.00
C GLY A 626 -26.07 0.89 -7.65
N TYR A 627 -24.95 0.47 -7.05
CA TYR A 627 -24.21 -0.69 -7.52
C TYR A 627 -25.06 -1.96 -7.36
N PRO A 628 -25.04 -2.87 -8.35
CA PRO A 628 -24.16 -2.89 -9.52
C PRO A 628 -24.81 -2.40 -10.82
N HIS A 629 -25.86 -1.59 -10.75
CA HIS A 629 -26.75 -1.36 -11.90
C HIS A 629 -26.22 -0.34 -12.92
N PHE A 630 -25.40 0.62 -12.48
CA PHE A 630 -24.75 1.67 -13.30
C PHE A 630 -25.62 2.27 -14.45
N PRO A 631 -26.82 2.80 -14.16
CA PRO A 631 -27.68 3.38 -15.20
C PRO A 631 -27.02 4.62 -15.83
N ILE A 632 -27.06 4.73 -17.16
CA ILE A 632 -26.43 5.86 -17.88
C ILE A 632 -27.20 7.18 -17.69
N LYS A 633 -26.47 8.30 -17.62
CA LYS A 633 -27.06 9.66 -17.69
C LYS A 633 -27.25 10.11 -19.13
N ASP A 634 -28.31 10.86 -19.41
CA ASP A 634 -28.77 11.22 -20.76
C ASP A 634 -27.71 11.90 -21.65
N PHE A 635 -26.82 12.72 -21.06
CA PHE A 635 -25.79 13.46 -21.80
C PHE A 635 -24.55 12.62 -22.15
N VAL A 636 -24.33 11.48 -21.49
CA VAL A 636 -23.06 10.74 -21.53
C VAL A 636 -22.71 10.26 -22.93
N LEU A 637 -23.67 9.67 -23.66
CA LEU A 637 -23.44 9.16 -25.01
C LEU A 637 -23.08 10.26 -26.02
N ARG A 638 -23.60 11.47 -25.82
CA ARG A 638 -23.26 12.63 -26.67
C ARG A 638 -21.82 13.07 -26.38
N ILE A 639 -21.51 13.31 -25.11
CA ILE A 639 -20.18 13.77 -24.67
C ILE A 639 -19.10 12.74 -25.02
N ASN A 640 -19.38 11.45 -24.82
CA ASN A 640 -18.47 10.36 -25.19
C ASN A 640 -18.09 10.43 -26.68
N ARG A 641 -19.08 10.53 -27.57
CA ARG A 641 -18.86 10.65 -29.01
C ARG A 641 -18.07 11.90 -29.40
N GLU A 642 -18.32 13.02 -28.73
CA GLU A 642 -17.60 14.28 -28.98
C GLU A 642 -16.12 14.20 -28.56
N LEU A 643 -15.84 13.59 -27.39
CA LEU A 643 -14.48 13.34 -26.91
C LEU A 643 -13.71 12.41 -27.86
N GLN A 644 -14.33 11.29 -28.26
CA GLN A 644 -13.70 10.32 -29.16
C GLN A 644 -13.40 10.89 -30.54
N LYS A 645 -14.33 11.69 -31.12
CA LYS A 645 -14.06 12.41 -32.37
C LYS A 645 -12.89 13.38 -32.25
N GLY A 646 -12.64 13.91 -31.06
CA GLY A 646 -11.47 14.74 -30.76
C GLY A 646 -10.16 13.95 -30.61
N GLY A 647 -10.19 12.61 -30.56
CA GLY A 647 -9.03 11.77 -30.26
C GLY A 647 -8.74 11.65 -28.76
N ILE A 648 -9.79 11.68 -27.93
CA ILE A 648 -9.72 11.40 -26.49
C ILE A 648 -10.45 10.09 -26.22
N TYR A 649 -9.74 9.12 -25.67
CA TYR A 649 -10.30 7.82 -25.29
C TYR A 649 -10.99 7.92 -23.93
N THR A 650 -12.11 7.23 -23.76
CA THR A 650 -12.93 7.30 -22.55
C THR A 650 -13.07 5.91 -21.92
N ILE A 651 -12.81 5.83 -20.62
CA ILE A 651 -12.81 4.58 -19.84
C ILE A 651 -13.74 4.80 -18.63
N PRO A 652 -15.01 4.37 -18.68
CA PRO A 652 -15.95 4.51 -17.58
C PRO A 652 -15.60 3.56 -16.44
N TYR A 653 -15.86 4.04 -15.23
CA TYR A 653 -15.76 3.26 -13.99
C TYR A 653 -16.94 2.29 -13.84
N ILE A 654 -16.66 1.03 -13.52
CA ILE A 654 -17.60 0.05 -12.94
C ILE A 654 -16.91 -0.69 -11.79
N ASP A 655 -17.64 -1.53 -11.07
CA ASP A 655 -17.10 -2.39 -10.01
C ASP A 655 -17.75 -3.78 -10.08
N ASP A 656 -16.91 -4.82 -10.11
CA ASP A 656 -17.33 -6.22 -10.29
C ASP A 656 -17.41 -7.01 -8.96
N LEU A 657 -17.17 -6.35 -7.82
CA LEU A 657 -17.12 -6.95 -6.50
C LEU A 657 -18.32 -6.57 -5.62
N LEU A 658 -18.80 -5.33 -5.72
CA LEU A 658 -19.67 -4.73 -4.70
C LEU A 658 -21.15 -4.67 -5.10
N TRP A 659 -22.01 -4.93 -4.11
CA TRP A 659 -23.45 -4.62 -4.17
C TRP A 659 -23.80 -3.64 -3.05
N LYS A 660 -24.45 -2.51 -3.38
CA LYS A 660 -24.89 -1.52 -2.38
C LYS A 660 -26.14 -2.02 -1.67
N ILE A 661 -26.15 -2.12 -0.35
CA ILE A 661 -27.31 -2.70 0.37
C ILE A 661 -28.61 -1.92 0.15
N ASN A 662 -28.48 -0.63 -0.14
CA ASN A 662 -29.56 0.28 -0.50
C ASN A 662 -29.34 0.75 -1.94
N ASP A 663 -29.57 -0.14 -2.90
CA ASP A 663 -29.30 0.03 -4.32
C ASP A 663 -30.41 0.75 -5.11
N GLY A 664 -31.50 1.15 -4.45
CA GLY A 664 -32.62 1.86 -5.05
C GLY A 664 -32.55 3.38 -4.93
N PRO A 665 -33.53 4.09 -5.53
CA PRO A 665 -33.72 5.53 -5.34
C PRO A 665 -33.82 5.91 -3.87
N ASP A 666 -33.38 7.12 -3.53
CA ASP A 666 -33.41 7.67 -2.17
C ASP A 666 -32.68 6.82 -1.10
N ASN A 667 -31.75 5.95 -1.52
CA ASN A 667 -31.08 4.96 -0.68
C ASN A 667 -32.07 3.96 -0.03
N THR A 668 -33.01 3.46 -0.83
CA THR A 668 -33.88 2.33 -0.47
C THR A 668 -33.29 1.00 -0.94
N ASP A 669 -33.74 -0.11 -0.37
CA ASP A 669 -33.46 -1.45 -0.90
C ASP A 669 -34.36 -1.71 -2.13
N TYR A 670 -33.74 -2.02 -3.27
CA TYR A 670 -34.44 -2.33 -4.50
C TYR A 670 -34.26 -3.81 -4.88
N MET A 671 -33.02 -4.23 -5.09
CA MET A 671 -32.70 -5.58 -5.56
C MET A 671 -31.71 -6.31 -4.64
N TYR A 672 -31.19 -5.65 -3.60
CA TYR A 672 -30.24 -6.30 -2.69
C TYR A 672 -30.88 -7.46 -1.93
N THR A 673 -31.95 -7.24 -1.15
CA THR A 673 -32.52 -8.32 -0.33
C THR A 673 -33.12 -9.44 -1.18
N SER A 674 -33.74 -9.09 -2.31
CA SER A 674 -34.41 -10.06 -3.19
C SER A 674 -33.44 -10.84 -4.08
N HIS A 675 -32.29 -10.26 -4.46
CA HIS A 675 -31.32 -10.87 -5.36
C HIS A 675 -29.90 -10.83 -4.80
N GLY A 676 -29.32 -9.65 -4.55
CA GLY A 676 -27.91 -9.51 -4.18
C GLY A 676 -27.47 -10.33 -2.96
N TYR A 677 -28.31 -10.41 -1.92
CA TYR A 677 -28.00 -11.16 -0.69
C TYR A 677 -27.68 -12.65 -0.93
N LYS A 678 -28.28 -13.26 -1.96
CA LYS A 678 -28.05 -14.67 -2.30
C LYS A 678 -26.71 -14.93 -2.98
N TYR A 679 -26.02 -13.88 -3.42
CA TYR A 679 -24.71 -13.95 -4.06
C TYR A 679 -23.57 -13.47 -3.14
N ALA A 680 -23.92 -12.79 -2.05
CA ALA A 680 -22.97 -12.20 -1.13
C ALA A 680 -22.17 -13.27 -0.39
N ILE A 681 -20.83 -13.09 -0.34
CA ILE A 681 -19.96 -13.95 0.46
C ILE A 681 -20.33 -13.83 1.94
N LYS A 682 -20.42 -14.99 2.61
CA LYS A 682 -20.74 -15.09 4.02
C LYS A 682 -19.60 -15.73 4.82
N ASP A 683 -19.38 -15.23 6.03
CA ASP A 683 -18.43 -15.78 6.98
C ASP A 683 -18.95 -17.07 7.65
N GLN A 684 -18.17 -17.65 8.57
CA GLN A 684 -18.54 -18.87 9.31
C GLN A 684 -19.85 -18.75 10.12
N ARG A 685 -20.32 -17.53 10.39
CA ARG A 685 -21.56 -17.25 11.14
C ARG A 685 -22.75 -17.03 10.21
N GLY A 686 -22.53 -17.03 8.89
CA GLY A 686 -23.55 -16.70 7.89
C GLY A 686 -23.71 -15.19 7.67
N GLU A 687 -22.81 -14.36 8.20
CA GLU A 687 -22.87 -12.91 8.06
C GLU A 687 -22.13 -12.45 6.82
N VAL A 688 -22.67 -11.43 6.14
CA VAL A 688 -22.06 -10.85 4.93
C VAL A 688 -20.88 -9.95 5.27
N TYR A 689 -19.84 -9.97 4.43
CA TYR A 689 -18.73 -9.02 4.54
C TYR A 689 -19.16 -7.65 4.02
N LYS A 690 -19.15 -6.63 4.90
CA LYS A 690 -19.55 -5.25 4.58
C LYS A 690 -18.33 -4.34 4.36
N GLU A 691 -18.49 -3.37 3.47
CA GLU A 691 -17.62 -2.20 3.34
C GLU A 691 -18.46 -0.93 3.54
N ASP A 692 -17.99 0.00 4.37
CA ASP A 692 -18.71 1.23 4.71
C ASP A 692 -17.87 2.45 4.33
N TYR A 693 -18.34 3.20 3.34
CA TYR A 693 -17.69 4.41 2.83
C TYR A 693 -18.37 5.70 3.35
N GLY A 694 -19.20 5.61 4.39
CA GLY A 694 -19.87 6.74 5.03
C GLY A 694 -21.37 6.84 4.68
N LYS A 695 -21.93 8.06 4.80
CA LYS A 695 -23.39 8.32 4.80
C LYS A 695 -24.15 7.61 3.67
N ASN A 696 -24.82 6.50 4.00
CA ASN A 696 -25.61 5.62 3.14
C ASN A 696 -24.82 4.86 2.06
N GLU A 697 -23.51 4.67 2.26
CA GLU A 697 -22.59 4.02 1.31
C GLU A 697 -22.06 2.69 1.87
N VAL A 698 -22.99 1.80 2.21
CA VAL A 698 -22.68 0.45 2.72
C VAL A 698 -22.85 -0.57 1.61
N TYR A 699 -21.80 -1.36 1.39
CA TYR A 699 -21.70 -2.35 0.33
C TYR A 699 -21.41 -3.72 0.92
N VAL A 700 -21.68 -4.77 0.14
CA VAL A 700 -21.30 -6.14 0.46
C VAL A 700 -20.53 -6.78 -0.69
N LYS A 701 -19.63 -7.71 -0.36
CA LYS A 701 -18.80 -8.42 -1.35
C LYS A 701 -19.53 -9.60 -1.97
N MET A 702 -19.58 -9.64 -3.30
CA MET A 702 -20.20 -10.73 -4.07
C MET A 702 -19.22 -11.88 -4.29
N CYS A 703 -19.76 -13.09 -4.38
CA CYS A 703 -19.00 -14.30 -4.64
C CYS A 703 -18.77 -14.48 -6.15
N PRO A 704 -17.52 -14.38 -6.65
CA PRO A 704 -17.25 -14.48 -8.10
C PRO A 704 -17.51 -15.88 -8.67
N TYR A 705 -17.65 -16.90 -7.81
CA TYR A 705 -18.03 -18.26 -8.21
C TYR A 705 -19.49 -18.36 -8.66
N VAL A 706 -20.38 -17.55 -8.08
CA VAL A 706 -21.83 -17.69 -8.29
C VAL A 706 -22.19 -17.30 -9.71
N ARG A 707 -22.76 -18.23 -10.47
CA ARG A 707 -22.98 -18.07 -11.91
C ARG A 707 -23.90 -16.89 -12.22
N GLU A 708 -24.94 -16.71 -11.43
CA GLU A 708 -25.88 -15.63 -11.61
C GLU A 708 -25.25 -14.27 -11.35
N TRP A 709 -24.29 -14.17 -10.44
CA TRP A 709 -23.49 -12.94 -10.27
C TRP A 709 -22.66 -12.64 -11.53
N GLN A 710 -21.98 -13.66 -12.07
CA GLN A 710 -21.24 -13.52 -13.32
C GLN A 710 -22.16 -13.07 -14.48
N ASP A 711 -23.41 -13.51 -14.49
CA ASP A 711 -24.39 -13.11 -15.51
C ASP A 711 -24.82 -11.65 -15.35
N VAL A 712 -25.00 -11.15 -14.12
CA VAL A 712 -25.24 -9.72 -13.85
C VAL A 712 -24.08 -8.88 -14.40
N MET A 713 -22.84 -9.26 -14.09
CA MET A 713 -21.66 -8.48 -14.53
C MET A 713 -21.44 -8.58 -16.03
N LEU A 714 -21.64 -9.76 -16.65
CA LEU A 714 -21.57 -9.89 -18.11
C LEU A 714 -22.59 -8.97 -18.79
N ASN A 715 -23.81 -8.88 -18.29
CA ASN A 715 -24.83 -8.01 -18.86
C ASN A 715 -24.44 -6.52 -18.72
N LEU A 716 -23.88 -6.12 -17.59
CA LEU A 716 -23.34 -4.78 -17.41
C LEU A 716 -22.22 -4.48 -18.42
N VAL A 717 -21.26 -5.40 -18.58
CA VAL A 717 -20.15 -5.24 -19.54
C VAL A 717 -20.65 -5.11 -20.98
N LYS A 718 -21.64 -5.92 -21.38
CA LYS A 718 -22.30 -5.78 -22.69
C LYS A 718 -22.92 -4.40 -22.86
N GLN A 719 -23.69 -3.96 -21.88
CA GLN A 719 -24.37 -2.67 -21.91
C GLN A 719 -23.37 -1.50 -21.99
N VAL A 720 -22.30 -1.52 -21.18
CA VAL A 720 -21.29 -0.46 -21.15
C VAL A 720 -20.48 -0.43 -22.44
N SER A 721 -20.07 -1.58 -22.98
CA SER A 721 -19.35 -1.62 -24.26
C SER A 721 -20.21 -1.15 -25.44
N ASP A 722 -21.50 -1.49 -25.47
CA ASP A 722 -22.44 -1.04 -26.51
C ASP A 722 -22.69 0.49 -26.49
N TYR A 723 -22.36 1.19 -25.40
CA TYR A 723 -22.37 2.66 -25.33
C TYR A 723 -21.21 3.33 -26.09
N GLY A 724 -20.28 2.53 -26.61
CA GLY A 724 -19.17 2.97 -27.45
C GLY A 724 -18.06 3.64 -26.66
N PHE A 725 -17.82 3.27 -25.39
CA PHE A 725 -16.61 3.67 -24.67
C PHE A 725 -15.37 2.99 -25.27
N SER A 726 -14.19 3.59 -25.08
CA SER A 726 -12.94 3.03 -25.62
C SER A 726 -12.38 1.91 -24.76
N GLY A 727 -12.75 1.86 -23.48
CA GLY A 727 -12.37 0.79 -22.56
C GLY A 727 -13.34 0.68 -21.41
N ILE A 728 -13.02 -0.14 -20.41
CA ILE A 728 -13.76 -0.32 -19.16
C ILE A 728 -12.76 -0.39 -17.99
N TYR A 729 -13.06 0.31 -16.90
CA TYR A 729 -12.32 0.21 -15.64
C TYR A 729 -13.12 -0.59 -14.62
N HIS A 730 -12.63 -1.80 -14.33
CA HIS A 730 -13.15 -2.79 -13.40
C HIS A 730 -12.53 -2.59 -12.01
N ASP A 731 -13.16 -1.78 -11.18
CA ASP A 731 -12.63 -1.45 -9.86
C ASP A 731 -12.51 -2.68 -8.97
N GLN A 732 -11.60 -2.59 -7.99
CA GLN A 732 -11.40 -3.56 -6.93
C GLN A 732 -10.89 -4.98 -7.26
N VAL A 733 -11.01 -5.50 -8.49
CA VAL A 733 -10.60 -6.90 -8.80
C VAL A 733 -9.11 -7.14 -8.52
N GLY A 734 -8.24 -6.26 -9.02
CA GLY A 734 -6.79 -6.36 -8.85
C GLY A 734 -6.25 -5.91 -7.48
N THR A 735 -7.10 -5.36 -6.60
CA THR A 735 -6.66 -4.79 -5.32
C THR A 735 -7.32 -5.40 -4.08
N ALA A 736 -8.60 -5.77 -4.13
CA ALA A 736 -9.35 -6.09 -2.93
C ALA A 736 -8.92 -7.46 -2.43
N MET A 737 -8.75 -7.59 -1.12
CA MET A 737 -8.39 -8.87 -0.55
C MET A 737 -9.53 -9.90 -0.73
N PRO A 738 -9.22 -11.13 -1.17
CA PRO A 738 -10.19 -12.20 -1.19
C PRO A 738 -10.65 -12.53 0.24
N ARG A 739 -11.92 -12.91 0.39
CA ARG A 739 -12.54 -13.34 1.65
C ARG A 739 -12.92 -14.83 1.58
N ALA A 740 -12.77 -15.53 2.69
CA ALA A 740 -13.30 -16.90 2.81
C ALA A 740 -14.83 -16.88 2.69
N CYS A 741 -15.40 -17.92 2.08
CA CYS A 741 -16.85 -18.07 1.94
C CYS A 741 -17.32 -19.38 2.57
N TYR A 742 -18.36 -19.30 3.39
CA TYR A 742 -18.96 -20.42 4.11
C TYR A 742 -20.44 -20.61 3.80
N ASP A 743 -20.94 -20.05 2.69
CA ASP A 743 -22.31 -20.28 2.23
C ASP A 743 -22.39 -21.53 1.32
N PRO A 744 -22.99 -22.65 1.78
CA PRO A 744 -23.11 -23.85 0.96
C PRO A 744 -24.07 -23.69 -0.23
N SER A 745 -24.97 -22.69 -0.23
CA SER A 745 -25.92 -22.46 -1.31
C SER A 745 -25.26 -21.94 -2.60
N HIS A 746 -24.03 -21.41 -2.50
CA HIS A 746 -23.27 -20.93 -3.66
C HIS A 746 -22.68 -22.06 -4.52
N GLY A 747 -22.71 -23.31 -4.06
CA GLY A 747 -22.27 -24.48 -4.83
C GLY A 747 -20.75 -24.71 -4.90
N HIS A 748 -19.94 -23.89 -4.23
CA HIS A 748 -18.52 -24.16 -4.00
C HIS A 748 -18.29 -24.86 -2.65
N LEU A 749 -17.09 -25.40 -2.45
CA LEU A 749 -16.69 -25.94 -1.14
C LEU A 749 -16.42 -24.80 -0.14
N LEU A 750 -16.67 -25.05 1.14
CA LEU A 750 -16.48 -24.03 2.19
C LEU A 750 -14.99 -23.74 2.38
N ASN A 751 -14.62 -22.46 2.46
CA ASN A 751 -13.23 -22.01 2.63
C ASN A 751 -12.27 -22.48 1.50
N ASP A 752 -12.77 -22.62 0.28
CA ASP A 752 -11.99 -23.04 -0.90
C ASP A 752 -11.12 -21.88 -1.45
N SER A 753 -9.79 -22.01 -1.42
CA SER A 753 -8.86 -20.99 -1.94
C SER A 753 -8.92 -20.77 -3.45
N SER A 754 -9.53 -21.68 -4.21
CA SER A 754 -9.67 -21.54 -5.67
C SER A 754 -10.86 -20.68 -6.10
N LEU A 755 -11.76 -20.31 -5.17
CA LEU A 755 -13.05 -19.66 -5.48
C LEU A 755 -12.88 -18.30 -6.17
N TRP A 756 -11.79 -17.58 -5.88
CA TRP A 756 -11.55 -16.23 -6.39
C TRP A 756 -10.90 -16.21 -7.77
N LEU A 757 -10.17 -17.26 -8.14
CA LEU A 757 -9.38 -17.32 -9.37
C LEU A 757 -9.94 -18.38 -10.33
N GLU A 758 -9.39 -19.60 -10.30
CA GLU A 758 -9.69 -20.72 -11.21
C GLU A 758 -11.18 -20.98 -11.37
N LYS A 759 -11.97 -20.77 -10.31
CA LYS A 759 -13.41 -21.03 -10.30
C LYS A 759 -14.28 -19.76 -10.27
N GLY A 760 -13.67 -18.58 -10.17
CA GLY A 760 -14.37 -17.30 -9.98
C GLY A 760 -14.03 -16.30 -11.07
N TYR A 761 -13.10 -15.38 -10.80
CA TYR A 761 -12.82 -14.29 -11.72
C TYR A 761 -12.25 -14.74 -13.07
N TRP A 762 -11.40 -15.78 -13.13
CA TRP A 762 -10.89 -16.26 -14.43
C TRP A 762 -12.02 -16.66 -15.39
N PRO A 763 -12.91 -17.62 -15.05
CA PRO A 763 -14.01 -17.97 -15.95
C PRO A 763 -15.01 -16.83 -16.16
N MET A 764 -15.17 -15.91 -15.20
CA MET A 764 -16.04 -14.73 -15.37
C MET A 764 -15.49 -13.79 -16.46
N PHE A 765 -14.22 -13.40 -16.34
CA PHE A 765 -13.59 -12.49 -17.30
C PHE A 765 -13.33 -13.14 -18.65
N ASP A 766 -13.04 -14.45 -18.71
CA ASP A 766 -12.95 -15.18 -19.98
C ASP A 766 -14.24 -15.03 -20.81
N ARG A 767 -15.41 -14.99 -20.16
CA ARG A 767 -16.70 -14.71 -20.83
C ARG A 767 -16.81 -13.26 -21.30
N PHE A 768 -16.27 -12.32 -20.53
CA PHE A 768 -16.26 -10.91 -20.91
C PHE A 768 -15.41 -10.74 -22.18
N PHE A 769 -14.18 -11.27 -22.19
CA PHE A 769 -13.30 -11.23 -23.35
C PHE A 769 -13.88 -11.97 -24.56
N ALA A 770 -14.52 -13.11 -24.36
CA ALA A 770 -15.17 -13.82 -25.47
C ALA A 770 -16.24 -12.95 -26.17
N TYR A 771 -17.02 -12.20 -25.40
CA TYR A 771 -17.98 -11.23 -25.96
C TYR A 771 -17.24 -10.06 -26.63
N LEU A 772 -16.29 -9.44 -25.92
CA LEU A 772 -15.68 -8.18 -26.37
C LEU A 772 -14.76 -8.37 -27.56
N HIS A 773 -13.95 -9.42 -27.63
CA HIS A 773 -13.16 -9.71 -28.83
C HIS A 773 -14.03 -9.93 -30.07
N THR A 774 -15.28 -10.37 -29.89
CA THR A 774 -16.22 -10.59 -31.00
C THR A 774 -16.93 -9.30 -31.42
N HIS A 775 -17.35 -8.49 -30.45
CA HIS A 775 -18.25 -7.34 -30.69
C HIS A 775 -17.56 -5.98 -30.61
N HIS A 776 -16.50 -5.85 -29.81
CA HIS A 776 -15.80 -4.61 -29.48
C HIS A 776 -14.28 -4.86 -29.30
N PRO A 777 -13.56 -5.34 -30.34
CA PRO A 777 -12.17 -5.81 -30.21
C PRO A 777 -11.16 -4.74 -29.79
N ASP A 778 -11.50 -3.46 -29.94
CA ASP A 778 -10.67 -2.33 -29.53
C ASP A 778 -10.98 -1.83 -28.10
N CYS A 779 -11.89 -2.47 -27.38
CA CYS A 779 -12.24 -2.09 -26.01
C CYS A 779 -11.14 -2.52 -25.02
N GLY A 780 -10.44 -1.55 -24.40
CA GLY A 780 -9.38 -1.84 -23.43
C GLY A 780 -9.88 -2.12 -22.02
N HIS A 781 -9.24 -3.03 -21.29
CA HIS A 781 -9.64 -3.41 -19.93
C HIS A 781 -8.63 -3.01 -18.87
N THR A 782 -9.11 -2.35 -17.81
CA THR A 782 -8.27 -2.02 -16.66
C THR A 782 -8.89 -2.47 -15.36
N THR A 783 -8.06 -2.78 -14.36
CA THR A 783 -8.52 -2.97 -12.97
C THR A 783 -7.72 -2.13 -12.00
N GLU A 784 -8.19 -1.99 -10.76
CA GLU A 784 -7.50 -1.29 -9.69
C GLU A 784 -6.30 -2.09 -9.16
N GLU A 785 -5.12 -1.46 -9.09
CA GLU A 785 -3.83 -2.06 -8.70
C GLU A 785 -3.45 -3.34 -9.46
N ASN A 786 -2.37 -4.00 -9.04
CA ASN A 786 -1.57 -4.90 -9.86
C ASN A 786 -1.42 -6.31 -9.29
N ALA A 787 -2.49 -6.94 -8.81
CA ALA A 787 -2.39 -8.35 -8.47
C ALA A 787 -2.11 -9.22 -9.70
N GLU A 788 -1.02 -9.98 -9.66
CA GLU A 788 -0.50 -10.73 -10.81
C GLU A 788 -1.44 -11.78 -11.42
N PRO A 789 -2.32 -12.50 -10.68
CA PRO A 789 -3.06 -13.61 -11.28
C PRO A 789 -4.08 -13.17 -12.32
N TYR A 790 -4.37 -11.87 -12.38
CA TYR A 790 -5.33 -11.29 -13.31
C TYR A 790 -4.68 -10.76 -14.60
N LEU A 791 -3.38 -10.99 -14.83
CA LEU A 791 -2.64 -10.44 -15.97
C LEU A 791 -3.28 -10.78 -17.32
N LYS A 792 -3.83 -11.99 -17.47
CA LYS A 792 -4.54 -12.40 -18.69
C LYS A 792 -5.91 -11.73 -18.83
N GLN A 793 -6.52 -11.32 -17.71
CA GLN A 793 -7.86 -10.76 -17.65
C GLN A 793 -7.90 -9.23 -17.77
N PHE A 794 -6.77 -8.53 -17.83
CA PHE A 794 -6.75 -7.07 -17.99
C PHE A 794 -5.62 -6.63 -18.89
N ASP A 795 -5.84 -5.58 -19.68
CA ASP A 795 -4.82 -4.93 -20.51
C ASP A 795 -3.92 -3.99 -19.69
N GLY A 796 -4.44 -3.48 -18.59
CA GLY A 796 -3.68 -2.62 -17.70
C GLY A 796 -4.18 -2.57 -16.27
N TYR A 797 -3.35 -2.01 -15.42
CA TYR A 797 -3.58 -1.85 -14.00
C TYR A 797 -3.56 -0.37 -13.65
N VAL A 798 -4.61 0.15 -13.01
CA VAL A 798 -4.64 1.52 -12.49
C VAL A 798 -3.90 1.53 -11.16
N VAL A 799 -2.64 1.93 -11.18
CA VAL A 799 -1.66 1.76 -10.09
C VAL A 799 -1.65 2.94 -9.11
N CYS A 800 -2.84 3.30 -8.66
CA CYS A 800 -3.07 4.63 -8.13
C CYS A 800 -2.38 4.93 -6.79
N ARG A 801 -2.02 3.90 -6.02
CA ARG A 801 -1.36 4.04 -4.70
C ARG A 801 0.13 3.73 -4.70
N TRP A 802 0.78 3.76 -5.86
CA TRP A 802 2.23 3.68 -5.97
C TRP A 802 2.90 5.00 -5.56
N LEU A 803 2.75 5.35 -4.28
CA LEU A 803 3.14 6.62 -3.68
C LEU A 803 3.90 6.45 -2.35
N GLU A 804 4.32 5.23 -2.04
CA GLU A 804 4.97 4.95 -0.77
C GLU A 804 6.49 5.21 -0.83
N ASP A 805 7.06 5.64 0.29
CA ASP A 805 8.51 5.74 0.45
C ASP A 805 9.17 4.36 0.34
N ASN A 806 10.41 4.30 -0.15
CA ASN A 806 11.16 3.05 -0.42
C ASN A 806 10.48 2.09 -1.42
N GLN A 807 9.54 2.57 -2.22
CA GLN A 807 8.94 1.81 -3.31
C GLN A 807 9.94 1.61 -4.46
N ILE A 808 9.97 0.41 -5.02
CA ILE A 808 10.86 -0.01 -6.12
C ILE A 808 10.05 -0.48 -7.33
N PRO A 809 10.58 -0.38 -8.56
CA PRO A 809 9.88 -0.83 -9.76
C PRO A 809 10.00 -2.36 -9.97
N LEU A 810 9.80 -3.15 -8.91
CA LEU A 810 9.95 -4.60 -8.93
C LEU A 810 8.91 -5.24 -9.88
N TYR A 811 7.64 -4.83 -9.77
CA TYR A 811 6.58 -5.35 -10.61
C TYR A 811 6.80 -4.99 -12.09
N GLN A 812 7.25 -3.77 -12.38
CA GLN A 812 7.61 -3.33 -13.73
C GLN A 812 8.78 -4.16 -14.28
N SER A 813 9.80 -4.47 -13.45
CA SER A 813 10.95 -5.29 -13.87
C SER A 813 10.58 -6.71 -14.32
N ILE A 814 9.40 -7.19 -13.92
CA ILE A 814 8.88 -8.53 -14.24
C ILE A 814 7.84 -8.45 -15.37
N TYR A 815 6.95 -7.46 -15.32
CA TYR A 815 5.69 -7.44 -16.07
C TYR A 815 5.57 -6.34 -17.13
N SER A 816 6.53 -5.42 -17.27
CA SER A 816 6.49 -4.41 -18.34
C SER A 816 6.36 -5.06 -19.72
N GLY A 817 5.62 -4.39 -20.60
CA GLY A 817 5.22 -4.89 -21.93
C GLY A 817 4.07 -5.90 -21.95
N ARG A 818 3.77 -6.57 -20.81
CA ARG A 818 2.68 -7.57 -20.71
C ARG A 818 1.35 -6.96 -20.26
N ALA A 819 1.41 -5.81 -19.57
CA ALA A 819 0.27 -4.97 -19.23
C ALA A 819 0.71 -3.51 -19.17
N GLN A 820 -0.23 -2.59 -19.31
CA GLN A 820 0.00 -1.16 -19.11
C GLN A 820 -0.21 -0.79 -17.63
N PHE A 821 0.69 0.00 -17.06
CA PHE A 821 0.52 0.55 -15.72
C PHE A 821 0.00 1.98 -15.83
N VAL A 822 -1.21 2.24 -15.33
CA VAL A 822 -1.99 3.44 -15.67
C VAL A 822 -2.11 4.38 -14.49
N GLY A 823 -1.30 5.43 -14.50
CA GLY A 823 -1.50 6.57 -13.62
C GLY A 823 -1.24 6.33 -12.13
N ARG A 824 -1.01 7.41 -11.38
CA ARG A 824 -0.82 7.46 -9.93
C ARG A 824 -1.67 8.59 -9.36
N LEU A 825 -1.99 8.58 -8.06
CA LEU A 825 -2.60 9.75 -7.44
C LEU A 825 -1.59 10.90 -7.33
N PHE A 826 -2.10 12.12 -7.37
CA PHE A 826 -1.34 13.37 -7.17
C PHE A 826 -1.95 14.12 -5.99
N ASN A 827 -2.68 15.21 -6.24
CA ASN A 827 -3.22 16.08 -5.19
C ASN A 827 -4.66 15.77 -4.76
N PHE A 828 -5.14 14.55 -5.02
CA PHE A 828 -6.49 14.12 -4.67
C PHE A 828 -6.47 12.76 -3.96
N PRO A 829 -7.31 12.55 -2.93
CA PRO A 829 -8.22 13.51 -2.30
C PRO A 829 -7.53 14.57 -1.45
N ARG A 830 -6.24 14.40 -1.13
CA ARG A 830 -5.47 15.37 -0.33
C ARG A 830 -4.23 15.83 -1.12
N PRO A 831 -3.91 17.14 -1.10
CA PRO A 831 -2.77 17.69 -1.82
C PRO A 831 -1.43 17.36 -1.15
N GLY A 832 -0.36 17.31 -1.95
CA GLY A 832 1.02 17.31 -1.49
C GLY A 832 1.75 18.62 -1.84
N ASP A 833 3.06 18.60 -1.71
CA ASP A 833 3.92 19.71 -2.14
C ASP A 833 3.90 19.85 -3.66
N LYS A 834 4.06 21.08 -4.17
CA LYS A 834 4.12 21.34 -5.62
C LYS A 834 5.22 20.54 -6.32
N GLN A 835 6.36 20.32 -5.64
CA GLN A 835 7.47 19.52 -6.13
C GLN A 835 7.06 18.06 -6.40
N SER A 836 6.18 17.47 -5.57
CA SER A 836 5.75 16.08 -5.72
C SER A 836 5.12 15.77 -7.07
N PHE A 837 4.45 16.74 -7.72
CA PHE A 837 3.88 16.55 -9.06
C PHE A 837 4.95 16.14 -10.07
N PHE A 838 6.10 16.82 -10.06
CA PHE A 838 7.19 16.58 -11.00
C PHE A 838 7.92 15.26 -10.68
N SER A 839 8.07 14.96 -9.39
CA SER A 839 8.68 13.72 -8.91
C SER A 839 7.84 12.50 -9.28
N ILE A 840 6.52 12.53 -9.06
CA ILE A 840 5.60 11.46 -9.45
C ILE A 840 5.61 11.28 -10.97
N LEU A 841 5.45 12.35 -11.76
CA LEU A 841 5.38 12.24 -13.22
C LEU A 841 6.71 11.76 -13.82
N GLY A 842 7.85 12.21 -13.28
CA GLY A 842 9.17 11.73 -13.68
C GLY A 842 9.36 10.24 -13.37
N GLN A 843 8.90 9.78 -12.21
CA GLN A 843 8.89 8.35 -11.85
C GLN A 843 8.01 7.52 -12.79
N GLN A 844 6.81 8.01 -13.14
CA GLN A 844 5.95 7.32 -14.10
C GLN A 844 6.65 7.15 -15.46
N LEU A 845 7.33 8.18 -15.93
CA LEU A 845 8.05 8.15 -17.21
C LEU A 845 9.19 7.11 -17.19
N VAL A 846 10.04 7.12 -16.16
CA VAL A 846 11.19 6.19 -16.10
C VAL A 846 10.76 4.74 -15.85
N ASN A 847 9.62 4.52 -15.19
CA ASN A 847 9.10 3.18 -14.89
C ASN A 847 8.13 2.66 -15.98
N ALA A 848 8.10 3.26 -17.17
CA ALA A 848 7.25 2.85 -18.30
C ALA A 848 5.74 2.88 -18.04
N GLU A 849 5.27 3.72 -17.11
CA GLU A 849 3.86 3.86 -16.78
C GLU A 849 3.17 4.82 -17.76
N GLN A 850 1.90 4.61 -18.08
CA GLN A 850 1.08 5.68 -18.66
C GLN A 850 0.98 6.80 -17.63
N LEU A 851 1.30 8.01 -18.07
CA LEU A 851 1.41 9.18 -17.23
C LEU A 851 0.05 9.56 -16.64
N GLY A 852 0.03 10.25 -15.50
CA GLY A 852 -1.16 10.93 -14.98
C GLY A 852 -1.96 10.17 -13.92
N ARG A 853 -3.29 10.20 -14.06
CA ARG A 853 -4.43 10.11 -13.09
C ARG A 853 -4.66 11.34 -12.20
N PHE A 854 -4.04 12.49 -12.52
CA PHE A 854 -4.49 13.79 -12.00
C PHE A 854 -5.76 14.30 -12.73
N TYR A 855 -6.44 15.28 -12.13
CA TYR A 855 -7.62 15.92 -12.71
C TYR A 855 -7.27 16.93 -13.82
N PRO A 856 -8.15 17.16 -14.82
CA PRO A 856 -7.97 18.21 -15.82
C PRO A 856 -7.71 19.59 -15.22
N SER A 857 -8.27 19.88 -14.05
CA SER A 857 -8.08 21.15 -13.34
C SER A 857 -6.62 21.47 -13.05
N GLU A 858 -5.76 20.46 -12.86
CA GLU A 858 -4.32 20.64 -12.64
C GLU A 858 -3.61 21.18 -13.90
N MET A 859 -4.24 21.04 -15.06
CA MET A 859 -3.74 21.51 -16.35
C MET A 859 -4.39 22.81 -16.81
N TYR A 860 -5.29 23.43 -16.02
CA TYR A 860 -6.04 24.63 -16.47
C TYR A 860 -5.19 25.88 -16.57
N GLU A 861 -4.16 26.01 -15.73
CA GLU A 861 -3.21 27.12 -15.79
C GLU A 861 -1.98 26.78 -16.65
N PRO A 862 -1.50 27.73 -17.47
CA PRO A 862 -0.34 27.53 -18.33
C PRO A 862 0.93 27.62 -17.50
N ASP A 863 1.23 26.58 -16.72
CA ASP A 863 2.40 26.50 -15.84
C ASP A 863 3.36 25.35 -16.21
N ASP A 864 4.40 25.17 -15.41
CA ASP A 864 5.42 24.14 -15.63
C ASP A 864 4.88 22.71 -15.53
N ARG A 865 3.78 22.46 -14.80
CA ARG A 865 3.17 21.12 -14.72
C ARG A 865 2.63 20.71 -16.08
N ARG A 866 1.94 21.64 -16.76
CA ARG A 866 1.40 21.40 -18.10
C ARG A 866 2.50 21.22 -19.13
N LEU A 867 3.51 22.08 -19.10
CA LEU A 867 4.66 21.99 -20.02
C LEU A 867 5.42 20.67 -19.81
N PHE A 868 5.76 20.33 -18.56
CA PHE A 868 6.46 19.09 -18.25
C PHE A 868 5.65 17.86 -18.64
N THR A 869 4.32 17.88 -18.42
CA THR A 869 3.41 16.83 -18.92
C THR A 869 3.50 16.67 -20.43
N LYS A 870 3.43 17.77 -21.19
CA LYS A 870 3.57 17.72 -22.65
C LYS A 870 4.92 17.11 -23.06
N LYS A 871 6.02 17.54 -22.44
CA LYS A 871 7.36 16.98 -22.71
C LYS A 871 7.39 15.47 -22.45
N ALA A 872 6.94 15.05 -21.27
CA ALA A 872 6.92 13.65 -20.85
C ALA A 872 6.07 12.77 -21.79
N MET A 873 4.92 13.27 -22.28
CA MET A 873 4.10 12.52 -23.26
C MET A 873 4.87 12.22 -24.55
N HIS A 874 5.54 13.23 -25.13
CA HIS A 874 6.29 13.04 -26.38
C HIS A 874 7.53 12.18 -26.16
N ILE A 875 8.23 12.33 -25.03
CA ILE A 875 9.35 11.45 -24.66
C ILE A 875 8.86 10.01 -24.54
N ARG A 876 7.77 9.76 -23.78
CA ARG A 876 7.22 8.42 -23.61
C ARG A 876 6.86 7.76 -24.94
N LEU A 877 6.24 8.51 -25.85
CA LEU A 877 5.90 8.02 -27.19
C LEU A 877 7.15 7.54 -27.95
N ALA A 878 8.24 8.31 -27.89
CA ALA A 878 9.50 7.98 -28.55
C ALA A 878 10.25 6.79 -27.92
N LEU A 879 9.84 6.35 -26.73
CA LEU A 879 10.47 5.23 -25.99
C LEU A 879 9.58 3.98 -25.93
N LEU A 880 8.44 3.96 -26.62
CA LEU A 880 7.45 2.88 -26.53
C LEU A 880 8.01 1.51 -26.88
N ASP A 881 8.91 1.39 -27.86
CA ASP A 881 9.46 0.10 -28.28
C ASP A 881 10.18 -0.59 -27.10
N TRP A 882 11.02 0.15 -26.36
CA TRP A 882 11.66 -0.37 -25.14
C TRP A 882 10.66 -0.73 -24.05
N PHE A 883 9.59 0.05 -23.89
CA PHE A 883 8.61 -0.13 -22.82
C PHE A 883 7.60 -1.25 -23.09
N ASN A 884 7.23 -1.46 -24.34
CA ASN A 884 6.23 -2.44 -24.76
C ASN A 884 6.85 -3.77 -25.21
N GLU A 885 8.06 -3.75 -25.76
CA GLU A 885 8.72 -4.93 -26.34
C GLU A 885 9.99 -5.33 -25.59
N GLY A 886 10.67 -4.35 -25.00
CA GLY A 886 11.91 -4.55 -24.27
C GLY A 886 11.75 -5.10 -22.86
N ARG A 887 12.88 -5.27 -22.19
CA ARG A 887 12.97 -5.64 -20.78
C ARG A 887 13.67 -4.56 -19.98
N MET A 888 13.15 -4.27 -18.79
CA MET A 888 13.82 -3.41 -17.82
C MET A 888 15.09 -4.10 -17.31
N LEU A 889 16.19 -3.36 -17.24
CA LEU A 889 17.47 -3.80 -16.70
C LEU A 889 17.61 -3.42 -15.22
N ALA A 890 18.70 -3.89 -14.61
CA ALA A 890 19.03 -3.59 -13.22
C ALA A 890 19.14 -2.07 -12.97
N PRO A 891 18.90 -1.60 -11.73
CA PRO A 891 19.09 -0.21 -11.34
C PRO A 891 20.48 0.32 -11.68
N ILE A 892 20.56 1.60 -11.99
CA ILE A 892 21.83 2.26 -12.33
C ILE A 892 22.53 2.65 -11.03
N ASP A 893 23.76 2.15 -10.85
CA ASP A 893 24.65 2.62 -9.80
C ASP A 893 25.24 3.99 -10.19
N PHE A 894 25.46 4.87 -9.21
CA PHE A 894 26.05 6.19 -9.43
C PHE A 894 27.33 6.36 -8.58
N GLY A 895 28.35 6.98 -9.16
CA GLY A 895 29.57 7.34 -8.46
C GLY A 895 29.35 8.51 -7.52
N GLY A 896 29.80 8.38 -6.27
CA GLY A 896 29.63 9.39 -5.23
C GLY A 896 28.22 9.42 -4.64
N THR A 897 27.87 10.51 -3.94
CA THR A 897 26.56 10.65 -3.29
C THR A 897 25.54 11.28 -4.23
N MET A 898 24.45 10.56 -4.51
CA MET A 898 23.31 11.09 -5.26
C MET A 898 22.52 12.09 -4.41
N LYS A 899 22.20 13.28 -4.96
CA LYS A 899 21.34 14.24 -4.26
C LYS A 899 19.93 13.63 -4.13
N MET A 900 19.39 13.68 -2.92
CA MET A 900 18.04 13.22 -2.61
C MET A 900 17.09 14.41 -2.51
N GLU A 901 15.88 14.23 -3.01
CA GLU A 901 14.72 15.08 -2.79
C GLU A 901 13.91 14.52 -1.63
N HIS A 902 13.29 15.40 -0.85
CA HIS A 902 12.33 15.05 0.19
C HIS A 902 11.11 15.97 0.06
N ALA A 903 9.94 15.39 -0.26
CA ALA A 903 8.69 16.16 -0.38
C ALA A 903 7.49 15.37 0.13
N LEU A 904 6.46 16.11 0.55
CA LEU A 904 5.17 15.54 0.90
C LEU A 904 4.43 15.16 -0.39
N TRP A 905 4.21 13.87 -0.61
CA TRP A 905 3.39 13.37 -1.71
C TRP A 905 1.93 13.33 -1.25
N GLY A 906 1.02 13.78 -2.11
CA GLY A 906 -0.43 13.77 -1.85
C GLY A 906 -1.05 12.36 -1.95
N GLY A 907 -2.38 12.30 -1.95
CA GLY A 907 -3.13 11.05 -2.10
C GLY A 907 -4.14 10.81 -0.98
N TYR A 908 -4.49 9.54 -0.72
CA TYR A 908 -5.37 9.16 0.39
C TYR A 908 -4.70 9.37 1.74
N VAL A 909 -3.42 9.01 1.82
CA VAL A 909 -2.55 9.16 2.98
C VAL A 909 -1.31 9.93 2.54
N PRO A 910 -1.34 11.28 2.60
CA PRO A 910 -0.16 12.07 2.30
C PRO A 910 1.01 11.64 3.17
N GLN A 911 2.18 11.49 2.56
CA GLN A 911 3.38 11.02 3.23
C GLN A 911 4.63 11.64 2.62
N HIS A 912 5.68 11.77 3.42
CA HIS A 912 6.97 12.19 2.92
C HIS A 912 7.63 11.04 2.16
N VAL A 913 8.14 11.33 0.97
CA VAL A 913 8.89 10.39 0.12
C VAL A 913 10.27 10.97 -0.14
N THR A 914 11.29 10.13 0.01
CA THR A 914 12.67 10.47 -0.28
C THR A 914 13.14 9.72 -1.52
N MET A 915 13.58 10.44 -2.54
CA MET A 915 14.04 9.82 -3.78
C MET A 915 15.17 10.60 -4.45
N PRO A 916 15.98 9.97 -5.32
CA PRO A 916 16.98 10.69 -6.10
C PRO A 916 16.37 11.83 -6.92
N VAL A 917 17.04 13.00 -6.97
CA VAL A 917 16.60 14.15 -7.80
C VAL A 917 16.62 13.86 -9.31
N ILE A 918 17.40 12.86 -9.74
CA ILE A 918 17.40 12.33 -11.11
C ILE A 918 16.72 10.96 -11.06
N ALA A 919 15.45 10.93 -11.48
CA ALA A 919 14.75 9.69 -11.74
C ALA A 919 15.40 9.00 -12.95
N ASN A 920 15.56 7.68 -12.89
CA ASN A 920 16.27 6.97 -13.94
C ASN A 920 15.82 5.51 -14.10
N SER A 921 16.09 4.95 -15.28
CA SER A 921 15.91 3.53 -15.57
C SER A 921 16.77 3.10 -16.75
N ALA A 922 16.94 1.78 -16.90
CA ALA A 922 17.69 1.16 -17.99
C ALA A 922 16.84 0.05 -18.65
N TRP A 923 16.96 -0.08 -19.97
CA TRP A 923 16.15 -0.98 -20.78
C TRP A 923 16.97 -1.63 -21.89
N GLU A 924 16.58 -2.84 -22.28
CA GLU A 924 17.12 -3.54 -23.44
C GLU A 924 15.97 -3.93 -24.36
N ASP A 925 16.07 -3.54 -25.63
CA ASP A 925 15.11 -3.92 -26.67
C ASP A 925 15.45 -5.30 -27.26
N LYS A 926 14.53 -5.90 -28.01
CA LYS A 926 14.65 -7.24 -28.63
C LYS A 926 15.85 -7.40 -29.57
N ASP A 927 16.35 -6.30 -30.14
CA ASP A 927 17.53 -6.28 -31.02
C ASP A 927 18.85 -6.13 -30.26
N GLY A 928 18.80 -6.08 -28.92
CA GLY A 928 19.96 -5.89 -28.05
C GLY A 928 20.40 -4.42 -27.91
N THR A 929 19.65 -3.46 -28.45
CA THR A 929 19.89 -2.03 -28.20
C THR A 929 19.52 -1.68 -26.77
N ARG A 930 20.46 -1.07 -26.04
CA ARG A 930 20.24 -0.65 -24.65
C ARG A 930 19.98 0.84 -24.56
N MET A 931 19.10 1.23 -23.64
CA MET A 931 18.68 2.60 -23.39
C MET A 931 18.77 2.93 -21.90
N TRP A 932 19.31 4.10 -21.58
CA TRP A 932 19.27 4.68 -20.22
C TRP A 932 18.55 6.01 -20.28
N LEU A 933 17.61 6.21 -19.37
CA LEU A 933 16.78 7.40 -19.28
C LEU A 933 17.08 8.13 -17.98
N PHE A 934 17.31 9.44 -18.06
CA PHE A 934 17.56 10.30 -16.92
C PHE A 934 16.65 11.53 -16.96
N VAL A 935 15.93 11.79 -15.86
CA VAL A 935 14.96 12.87 -15.75
C VAL A 935 15.22 13.67 -14.48
N ASN A 936 15.54 14.96 -14.60
CA ASN A 936 15.65 15.83 -13.42
C ASN A 936 14.25 16.24 -12.99
N THR A 937 13.82 15.82 -11.81
CA THR A 937 12.47 16.12 -11.29
C THR A 937 12.39 17.46 -10.59
N GLN A 938 13.52 18.15 -10.37
CA GLN A 938 13.56 19.41 -9.63
C GLN A 938 12.95 20.57 -10.42
N MET A 939 12.22 21.43 -9.71
CA MET A 939 11.59 22.63 -10.29
C MET A 939 12.56 23.79 -10.57
N SER A 940 13.62 23.93 -9.76
CA SER A 940 14.50 25.11 -9.79
C SER A 940 15.99 24.79 -9.94
N ASP A 941 16.41 23.58 -9.55
CA ASP A 941 17.81 23.25 -9.40
C ASP A 941 18.33 22.40 -10.57
N GLU A 942 19.51 22.76 -11.08
CA GLU A 942 20.30 21.85 -11.90
C GLU A 942 20.77 20.66 -11.05
N SER A 943 20.75 19.47 -11.64
CA SER A 943 21.19 18.23 -10.99
C SER A 943 22.26 17.56 -11.83
N SER A 944 23.26 16.97 -11.17
CA SER A 944 24.32 16.21 -11.82
C SER A 944 24.57 14.90 -11.10
N ALA A 945 24.82 13.83 -11.86
CA ALA A 945 25.26 12.54 -11.34
C ALA A 945 26.17 11.83 -12.35
N VAL A 946 27.01 10.93 -11.87
CA VAL A 946 27.92 10.14 -12.73
C VAL A 946 27.47 8.69 -12.70
N PRO A 947 26.75 8.20 -13.74
CA PRO A 947 26.30 6.82 -13.76
C PRO A 947 27.49 5.87 -13.97
N VAL A 948 27.49 4.75 -13.26
CA VAL A 948 28.49 3.68 -13.39
C VAL A 948 27.92 2.66 -14.37
N ILE A 949 28.21 2.87 -15.66
CA ILE A 949 27.73 2.02 -16.75
C ILE A 949 28.92 1.62 -17.62
N GLU A 950 29.07 0.32 -17.83
CA GLU A 950 30.07 -0.24 -18.74
C GLU A 950 29.46 -0.53 -20.12
N SER A 951 30.19 -0.16 -21.16
CA SER A 951 29.79 -0.34 -22.55
C SER A 951 31.01 -0.54 -23.43
N GLU A 952 31.01 -1.64 -24.21
CA GLU A 952 32.02 -1.87 -25.25
C GLU A 952 31.74 -1.07 -26.52
N LYS A 953 30.45 -0.79 -26.80
CA LYS A 953 29.98 -0.12 -28.03
C LYS A 953 29.96 1.40 -27.93
N GLY A 954 30.14 1.96 -26.73
CA GLY A 954 29.97 3.38 -26.44
C GLY A 954 28.50 3.83 -26.49
N PHE A 955 28.26 5.08 -26.12
CA PHE A 955 26.93 5.67 -25.95
C PHE A 955 26.68 6.76 -26.98
N TRP A 956 25.48 6.77 -27.56
CA TRP A 956 24.91 7.93 -28.23
C TRP A 956 24.06 8.70 -27.23
N ILE A 957 24.51 9.89 -26.84
CA ILE A 957 23.89 10.72 -25.81
C ILE A 957 22.96 11.74 -26.47
N CYS A 958 21.67 11.62 -26.19
CA CYS A 958 20.63 12.49 -26.69
C CYS A 958 20.23 13.51 -25.62
N ARG A 959 20.32 14.81 -25.93
CA ARG A 959 20.07 15.91 -24.98
C ARG A 959 18.95 16.82 -25.44
N GLU A 960 18.09 17.23 -24.52
CA GLU A 960 17.04 18.21 -24.79
C GLU A 960 17.62 19.52 -25.38
N GLY A 961 17.12 19.88 -26.57
CA GLY A 961 17.54 21.07 -27.32
C GLY A 961 18.82 20.93 -28.16
N ALA A 962 19.52 19.79 -28.13
CA ALA A 962 20.67 19.56 -29.01
C ALA A 962 20.23 19.23 -30.46
N GLU A 963 21.11 19.50 -31.43
CA GLU A 963 20.82 19.23 -32.85
C GLU A 963 20.99 17.76 -33.25
N ALA A 964 21.96 17.06 -32.65
CA ALA A 964 22.31 15.68 -32.96
C ALA A 964 22.81 14.95 -31.70
N PRO A 965 22.68 13.61 -31.63
CA PRO A 965 23.24 12.84 -30.52
C PRO A 965 24.77 12.90 -30.52
N VAL A 966 25.37 12.90 -29.34
CA VAL A 966 26.84 12.97 -29.16
C VAL A 966 27.37 11.59 -28.77
N PHE A 967 28.36 11.08 -29.50
CA PHE A 967 29.01 9.83 -29.15
C PHE A 967 29.99 10.01 -27.98
N SER A 968 29.98 9.06 -27.05
CA SER A 968 30.98 8.94 -25.98
C SER A 968 31.41 7.49 -25.81
N GLN A 969 32.71 7.24 -25.76
CA GLN A 969 33.24 5.89 -25.55
C GLN A 969 33.06 5.41 -24.10
N THR A 970 33.02 6.33 -23.14
CA THR A 970 32.92 6.04 -21.70
C THR A 970 31.72 6.78 -21.09
N ALA A 971 31.22 6.30 -19.96
CA ALA A 971 30.20 7.02 -19.20
C ALA A 971 30.71 8.40 -18.79
N CYS A 972 29.90 9.44 -18.99
CA CYS A 972 30.20 10.82 -18.60
C CYS A 972 29.17 11.36 -17.59
N PRO A 973 29.47 12.46 -16.87
CA PRO A 973 28.48 13.07 -15.98
C PRO A 973 27.21 13.47 -16.74
N VAL A 974 26.05 13.04 -16.22
CA VAL A 974 24.73 13.51 -16.63
C VAL A 974 24.48 14.85 -15.93
N LYS A 975 24.29 15.93 -16.67
CA LYS A 975 24.02 17.29 -16.15
C LYS A 975 22.71 17.82 -16.70
N LEU A 976 21.69 17.91 -15.86
CA LEU A 976 20.32 18.18 -16.26
C LEU A 976 19.81 19.48 -15.63
N LYS A 977 19.36 20.41 -16.47
CA LYS A 977 18.57 21.56 -16.06
C LYS A 977 17.26 21.11 -15.38
N PRO A 978 16.59 21.99 -14.60
CA PRO A 978 15.30 21.67 -13.99
C PRO A 978 14.30 21.12 -15.03
N LEU A 979 13.65 20.00 -14.72
CA LEU A 979 12.62 19.38 -15.58
C LEU A 979 13.08 18.95 -16.98
N HIS A 980 14.39 18.77 -17.20
CA HIS A 980 14.95 18.27 -18.47
C HIS A 980 15.18 16.76 -18.44
N THR A 981 15.22 16.18 -19.65
CA THR A 981 15.49 14.76 -19.88
C THR A 981 16.73 14.55 -20.76
N GLU A 982 17.51 13.52 -20.44
CA GLU A 982 18.62 13.01 -21.26
C GLU A 982 18.43 11.50 -21.47
N VAL A 983 18.71 11.01 -22.67
CA VAL A 983 18.58 9.59 -23.04
C VAL A 983 19.87 9.12 -23.67
N TRP A 984 20.41 8.00 -23.20
CA TRP A 984 21.58 7.37 -23.79
C TRP A 984 21.16 6.10 -24.52
N VAL A 985 21.68 5.90 -25.72
CA VAL A 985 21.41 4.72 -26.54
C VAL A 985 22.72 4.04 -26.90
N GLU A 986 22.86 2.76 -26.60
CA GLU A 986 23.99 1.94 -27.03
C GLU A 986 23.56 0.99 -28.14
N GLY A 987 24.39 0.90 -29.19
CA GLY A 987 24.25 -0.10 -30.25
C GLY A 987 23.52 0.36 -31.50
N SER A 988 22.74 1.46 -31.45
CA SER A 988 22.05 2.00 -32.63
C SER A 988 22.06 3.54 -32.67
N ARG A 989 22.79 4.09 -33.64
CA ARG A 989 22.80 5.55 -33.92
C ARG A 989 21.44 6.01 -34.46
N GLU A 990 20.80 5.21 -35.31
CA GLU A 990 19.50 5.54 -35.91
C GLU A 990 18.42 5.74 -34.84
N LYS A 991 18.33 4.80 -33.88
CA LYS A 991 17.42 4.94 -32.73
C LYS A 991 17.76 6.17 -31.89
N ALA A 992 19.04 6.48 -31.70
CA ALA A 992 19.47 7.69 -31.01
C ALA A 992 19.03 8.97 -31.75
N GLU A 993 19.14 9.01 -33.08
CA GLU A 993 18.70 10.14 -33.91
C GLU A 993 17.17 10.33 -33.88
N ALA A 994 16.40 9.22 -33.83
CA ALA A 994 14.95 9.27 -33.63
C ALA A 994 14.59 9.88 -32.26
N VAL A 995 15.25 9.44 -31.18
CA VAL A 995 15.06 10.03 -29.83
C VAL A 995 15.50 11.50 -29.79
N GLN A 996 16.64 11.84 -30.38
CA GLN A 996 17.14 13.21 -30.42
C GLN A 996 16.19 14.16 -31.17
N THR A 997 15.53 13.68 -32.23
CA THR A 997 14.52 14.47 -32.95
C THR A 997 13.39 14.90 -32.02
N THR A 998 12.92 13.99 -31.18
CA THR A 998 11.92 14.29 -30.14
C THR A 998 12.48 15.25 -29.10
N LEU A 999 13.68 15.01 -28.57
CA LEU A 999 14.30 15.88 -27.55
C LEU A 999 14.60 17.31 -28.06
N ARG A 1000 14.85 17.48 -29.36
CA ARG A 1000 14.92 18.80 -30.00
C ARG A 1000 13.54 19.45 -30.11
N LYS A 1001 12.52 18.69 -30.51
CA LYS A 1001 11.14 19.18 -30.63
C LYS A 1001 10.59 19.69 -29.30
N ILE A 1002 10.77 18.93 -28.21
CA ILE A 1002 10.19 19.30 -26.91
C ILE A 1002 10.79 20.58 -26.32
N ALA A 1003 12.02 20.93 -26.71
CA ALA A 1003 12.69 22.15 -26.25
C ALA A 1003 12.01 23.43 -26.77
N SER A 1004 11.22 23.34 -27.85
CA SER A 1004 10.45 24.46 -28.39
C SER A 1004 9.04 24.59 -27.82
N PHE A 1005 8.61 23.68 -26.94
CA PHE A 1005 7.26 23.73 -26.37
C PHE A 1005 7.10 24.88 -25.37
N ASP A 1006 5.95 25.56 -25.42
CA ASP A 1006 5.53 26.58 -24.46
C ASP A 1006 4.36 26.11 -23.58
N LYS A 1007 4.02 26.92 -22.57
CA LYS A 1007 2.99 26.60 -21.57
C LYS A 1007 1.55 26.69 -22.09
N GLY A 1008 1.35 27.23 -23.30
CA GLY A 1008 0.05 27.46 -23.92
C GLY A 1008 -0.73 28.61 -23.27
N LYS A 1009 -2.03 28.68 -23.58
CA LYS A 1009 -2.96 29.67 -23.01
C LYS A 1009 -3.74 29.11 -21.81
N SER A 1010 -4.31 29.96 -20.96
CA SER A 1010 -5.17 29.50 -19.86
C SER A 1010 -6.49 28.92 -20.40
N ILE A 1011 -6.85 27.74 -19.91
CA ILE A 1011 -8.10 27.05 -20.30
C ILE A 1011 -9.31 27.81 -19.78
N ARG A 1012 -9.20 28.40 -18.59
CA ARG A 1012 -10.29 29.19 -17.99
C ARG A 1012 -10.69 30.32 -18.92
N THR A 1013 -9.74 31.00 -19.54
CA THR A 1013 -10.02 32.04 -20.54
C THR A 1013 -10.69 31.46 -21.79
N VAL A 1014 -10.30 30.26 -22.25
CA VAL A 1014 -10.85 29.62 -23.46
C VAL A 1014 -12.30 29.13 -23.28
N LEU A 1015 -12.61 28.50 -22.14
CA LEU A 1015 -13.92 27.89 -21.85
C LEU A 1015 -15.05 28.89 -21.56
N LYS A 1016 -14.70 30.04 -20.97
CA LYS A 1016 -15.67 31.07 -20.53
C LYS A 1016 -16.43 31.74 -21.69
N PHE A 1017 -15.93 31.64 -22.93
CA PHE A 1017 -16.54 32.29 -24.11
C PHE A 1017 -17.44 31.38 -24.97
N ALA A 1018 -17.57 30.09 -24.64
CA ALA A 1018 -18.23 29.11 -25.51
C ALA A 1018 -19.73 28.88 -25.24
N ARG A 1019 -20.28 29.35 -24.10
CA ARG A 1019 -21.48 28.72 -23.51
C ARG A 1019 -22.84 29.36 -23.72
N ILE A 1020 -22.93 30.58 -24.25
CA ILE A 1020 -24.24 31.14 -24.61
C ILE A 1020 -24.27 31.31 -26.12
N LYS A 1021 -25.15 30.58 -26.81
CA LYS A 1021 -25.46 30.85 -28.21
C LYS A 1021 -26.61 31.85 -28.24
N ILE A 1022 -26.30 33.06 -28.64
CA ILE A 1022 -27.28 34.12 -28.81
C ILE A 1022 -27.55 34.28 -30.30
N THR A 1023 -28.81 34.19 -30.72
CA THR A 1023 -29.18 34.66 -32.06
C THR A 1023 -29.00 36.17 -32.08
N GLY A 1024 -28.13 36.67 -32.95
CA GLY A 1024 -27.94 38.10 -33.11
C GLY A 1024 -29.24 38.75 -33.62
N ILE A 1025 -29.81 39.64 -32.81
CA ILE A 1025 -30.91 40.52 -33.20
C ILE A 1025 -30.34 41.94 -33.20
N PRO A 1026 -30.25 42.62 -34.37
CA PRO A 1026 -29.80 44.01 -34.42
C PRO A 1026 -30.62 44.90 -33.50
N ASP A 1027 -29.97 45.87 -32.86
CA ASP A 1027 -30.56 46.83 -31.93
C ASP A 1027 -31.19 46.25 -30.65
N HIS A 1028 -31.18 44.91 -30.47
CA HIS A 1028 -31.57 44.28 -29.22
C HIS A 1028 -30.51 44.53 -28.13
N LEU A 1029 -30.97 44.99 -26.96
CA LEU A 1029 -30.10 45.24 -25.82
C LEU A 1029 -29.85 43.94 -25.04
N TYR A 1030 -28.67 43.36 -25.22
CA TYR A 1030 -28.15 42.28 -24.40
C TYR A 1030 -27.67 42.85 -23.06
N THR A 1031 -28.43 42.58 -22.01
CA THR A 1031 -28.25 43.13 -20.67
C THR A 1031 -27.26 42.32 -19.85
N ALA A 1032 -26.90 42.80 -18.66
CA ALA A 1032 -26.11 42.03 -17.70
C ALA A 1032 -26.66 40.61 -17.44
N LYS A 1033 -27.97 40.37 -17.54
CA LYS A 1033 -28.60 39.03 -17.40
C LYS A 1033 -28.21 38.06 -18.51
N ASP A 1034 -27.89 38.57 -19.69
CA ASP A 1034 -27.57 37.77 -20.87
C ASP A 1034 -26.08 37.37 -20.93
N ARG A 1035 -25.29 37.77 -19.92
CA ARG A 1035 -23.86 37.45 -19.85
C ARG A 1035 -23.62 35.96 -19.65
N SER A 1036 -22.55 35.47 -20.26
CA SER A 1036 -22.05 34.11 -20.01
C SER A 1036 -21.15 34.03 -18.79
N ASP A 1037 -20.36 35.08 -18.54
CA ASP A 1037 -19.48 35.16 -17.38
C ASP A 1037 -18.96 36.59 -17.17
N ASN A 1038 -18.34 36.85 -16.01
CA ASN A 1038 -17.66 38.10 -15.69
C ASN A 1038 -16.45 37.87 -14.76
N MET A 1039 -15.36 38.61 -14.94
CA MET A 1039 -14.11 38.46 -14.17
C MET A 1039 -13.54 39.81 -13.75
N TYR A 1040 -13.05 39.90 -12.51
CA TYR A 1040 -12.61 41.14 -11.86
C TYR A 1040 -13.69 42.24 -11.81
N CYS A 1041 -14.95 41.81 -11.76
CA CYS A 1041 -16.14 42.63 -11.62
C CYS A 1041 -17.27 41.78 -11.03
N ASN A 1042 -18.33 42.43 -10.52
CA ASN A 1042 -19.47 41.76 -9.88
C ASN A 1042 -20.78 42.20 -10.53
N ALA A 1043 -21.71 41.26 -10.70
CA ALA A 1043 -23.08 41.60 -11.03
C ALA A 1043 -23.84 42.12 -9.81
N ALA A 1044 -24.75 43.06 -10.04
CA ALA A 1044 -25.73 43.44 -9.04
C ALA A 1044 -26.59 42.22 -8.66
N SER A 1045 -27.09 42.17 -7.42
CA SER A 1045 -27.88 41.03 -6.92
C SER A 1045 -29.17 40.75 -7.69
N ASP A 1046 -29.69 41.74 -8.42
CA ASP A 1046 -30.85 41.65 -9.31
C ASP A 1046 -30.49 41.52 -10.80
N ASP A 1047 -29.20 41.38 -11.10
CA ASP A 1047 -28.58 41.41 -12.42
C ASP A 1047 -28.96 42.65 -13.27
N SER A 1048 -29.24 43.80 -12.63
CA SER A 1048 -29.55 45.04 -13.34
C SER A 1048 -28.35 45.65 -14.09
N HIS A 1049 -27.12 45.36 -13.64
CA HIS A 1049 -25.86 45.82 -14.22
C HIS A 1049 -24.67 45.02 -13.68
N ILE A 1050 -23.50 45.21 -14.28
CA ILE A 1050 -22.18 44.75 -13.80
C ILE A 1050 -21.42 45.95 -13.26
N GLY A 1051 -21.04 45.91 -11.99
CA GLY A 1051 -20.28 46.94 -11.28
C GLY A 1051 -19.00 46.39 -10.66
N TYR A 1052 -18.37 47.17 -9.77
CA TYR A 1052 -17.08 46.84 -9.15
C TYR A 1052 -15.99 46.45 -10.17
N ILE A 1053 -16.00 47.11 -11.32
CA ILE A 1053 -15.13 46.81 -12.45
C ILE A 1053 -13.71 47.29 -12.14
N GLN A 1054 -12.76 46.35 -12.12
CA GLN A 1054 -11.32 46.63 -12.00
C GLN A 1054 -10.65 46.76 -13.38
N ASP A 1055 -9.45 47.33 -13.41
CA ASP A 1055 -8.65 47.37 -14.64
C ASP A 1055 -8.35 45.95 -15.15
N GLY A 1056 -8.61 45.70 -16.44
CA GLY A 1056 -8.52 44.38 -17.06
C GLY A 1056 -9.74 43.49 -16.83
N ALA A 1057 -10.82 43.98 -16.23
CA ALA A 1057 -12.05 43.23 -16.05
C ALA A 1057 -12.67 42.78 -17.38
N LEU A 1058 -13.28 41.59 -17.37
CA LEU A 1058 -13.89 40.96 -18.54
C LEU A 1058 -15.38 40.72 -18.31
N ILE A 1059 -16.20 40.99 -19.33
CA ILE A 1059 -17.64 40.68 -19.37
C ILE A 1059 -17.90 39.90 -20.66
N ALA A 1060 -18.30 38.65 -20.54
CA ALA A 1060 -18.48 37.73 -21.68
C ALA A 1060 -19.96 37.51 -21.97
N PHE A 1061 -20.34 37.41 -23.25
CA PHE A 1061 -21.72 37.15 -23.72
C PHE A 1061 -21.84 35.86 -24.54
N GLY A 1062 -20.79 35.04 -24.58
CA GLY A 1062 -20.78 33.80 -25.36
C GLY A 1062 -20.64 34.02 -26.88
N THR A 1063 -21.15 33.07 -27.67
CA THR A 1063 -21.16 33.11 -29.14
C THR A 1063 -22.45 33.77 -29.65
N VAL A 1064 -22.32 34.88 -30.37
CA VAL A 1064 -23.40 35.58 -31.05
C VAL A 1064 -23.33 35.29 -32.54
N ASP A 1065 -24.45 34.92 -33.17
CA ASP A 1065 -24.54 34.75 -34.62
C ASP A 1065 -25.06 36.02 -35.29
N PHE A 1066 -24.18 36.76 -35.96
CA PHE A 1066 -24.50 38.02 -36.63
C PHE A 1066 -25.13 37.84 -38.02
N GLY A 1067 -25.28 36.60 -38.50
CA GLY A 1067 -25.80 36.32 -39.84
C GLY A 1067 -24.91 36.84 -40.97
N THR A 1068 -25.42 36.84 -42.20
CA THR A 1068 -24.68 37.26 -43.41
C THR A 1068 -24.55 38.77 -43.57
N ASP A 1069 -25.52 39.53 -43.05
CA ASP A 1069 -25.54 41.00 -43.18
C ASP A 1069 -24.55 41.68 -42.22
N GLY A 1070 -24.22 41.00 -41.12
CA GLY A 1070 -23.18 41.35 -40.15
C GLY A 1070 -23.47 42.57 -39.26
N ALA A 1071 -22.65 42.76 -38.22
CA ALA A 1071 -22.63 43.98 -37.41
C ALA A 1071 -21.57 44.96 -37.92
N ARG A 1072 -21.87 46.26 -37.91
CA ARG A 1072 -20.93 47.36 -38.26
C ARG A 1072 -20.70 48.35 -37.14
N SER A 1073 -21.57 48.38 -36.13
CA SER A 1073 -21.41 49.22 -34.95
C SER A 1073 -21.72 48.43 -33.68
N VAL A 1074 -21.15 48.88 -32.57
CA VAL A 1074 -21.49 48.40 -31.24
C VAL A 1074 -21.82 49.59 -30.35
N THR A 1075 -22.88 49.43 -29.55
CA THR A 1075 -23.27 50.37 -28.52
C THR A 1075 -23.20 49.67 -27.17
N VAL A 1076 -22.47 50.27 -26.22
CA VAL A 1076 -22.45 49.83 -24.83
C VAL A 1076 -23.22 50.83 -23.97
N ASN A 1077 -24.17 50.35 -23.16
CA ASN A 1077 -24.88 51.15 -22.19
C ASN A 1077 -24.14 51.08 -20.84
N ALA A 1078 -23.54 52.20 -20.41
CA ALA A 1078 -22.73 52.25 -19.20
C ALA A 1078 -22.93 53.56 -18.43
N ALA A 1079 -22.62 53.55 -17.13
CA ALA A 1079 -22.59 54.73 -16.27
C ALA A 1079 -21.18 54.92 -15.70
N VAL A 1080 -20.66 56.14 -15.75
CA VAL A 1080 -19.29 56.48 -15.36
C VAL A 1080 -19.32 57.71 -14.47
N ASP A 1081 -18.81 57.57 -13.25
CA ASP A 1081 -18.67 58.69 -12.34
C ASP A 1081 -17.54 59.63 -12.78
N PRO A 1082 -17.68 60.97 -12.62
CA PRO A 1082 -16.65 61.93 -13.03
C PRO A 1082 -15.23 61.62 -12.54
N ALA A 1083 -15.08 61.03 -11.35
CA ALA A 1083 -13.78 60.71 -10.77
C ALA A 1083 -13.04 59.56 -11.49
N TYR A 1084 -13.74 58.79 -12.33
CA TYR A 1084 -13.22 57.59 -13.00
C TYR A 1084 -13.32 57.66 -14.53
N ALA A 1085 -13.58 58.85 -15.09
CA ALA A 1085 -13.59 59.08 -16.52
C ALA A 1085 -12.17 59.02 -17.11
N GLY A 1086 -11.99 58.43 -18.30
CA GLY A 1086 -10.69 58.43 -19.01
C GLY A 1086 -10.18 57.07 -19.50
N GLY A 1087 -10.85 55.95 -19.17
CA GLY A 1087 -10.52 54.62 -19.70
C GLY A 1087 -11.38 54.21 -20.90
N SER A 1088 -11.38 52.91 -21.21
CA SER A 1088 -12.09 52.38 -22.39
C SER A 1088 -12.65 50.97 -22.16
N ILE A 1089 -13.67 50.63 -22.94
CA ILE A 1089 -14.18 49.26 -23.08
C ILE A 1089 -13.81 48.75 -24.46
N GLN A 1090 -13.00 47.70 -24.53
CA GLN A 1090 -12.64 47.02 -25.76
C GLN A 1090 -13.63 45.89 -26.04
N LEU A 1091 -14.11 45.80 -27.27
CA LEU A 1091 -14.82 44.63 -27.76
C LEU A 1091 -13.81 43.67 -28.40
N LEU A 1092 -13.66 42.51 -27.77
CA LEU A 1092 -12.86 41.38 -28.24
C LEU A 1092 -13.78 40.32 -28.85
N THR A 1093 -13.38 39.78 -30.00
CA THR A 1093 -14.11 38.70 -30.65
C THR A 1093 -13.21 37.62 -31.21
N ALA A 1094 -13.73 36.41 -31.32
CA ALA A 1094 -13.08 35.28 -31.97
C ALA A 1094 -14.10 34.42 -32.71
N VAL A 1095 -13.76 34.00 -33.92
CA VAL A 1095 -14.43 32.86 -34.57
C VAL A 1095 -14.17 31.60 -33.72
N PRO A 1096 -15.15 30.71 -33.49
CA PRO A 1096 -14.92 29.46 -32.78
C PRO A 1096 -13.72 28.69 -33.35
N GLY A 1097 -12.72 28.39 -32.50
CA GLY A 1097 -11.47 27.74 -32.90
C GLY A 1097 -10.32 28.68 -33.32
N GLN A 1098 -10.51 30.00 -33.30
CA GLN A 1098 -9.49 31.01 -33.63
C GLN A 1098 -9.14 31.94 -32.45
N PRO A 1099 -7.96 32.60 -32.44
CA PRO A 1099 -7.58 33.56 -31.41
C PRO A 1099 -8.49 34.80 -31.39
N GLU A 1100 -8.53 35.47 -30.24
CA GLU A 1100 -9.28 36.73 -30.06
C GLU A 1100 -8.61 37.90 -30.78
N THR A 1101 -9.46 38.75 -31.34
CA THR A 1101 -9.11 39.97 -32.05
C THR A 1101 -9.91 41.12 -31.48
N GLU A 1102 -9.27 42.27 -31.31
CA GLU A 1102 -9.96 43.49 -30.88
C GLU A 1102 -10.63 44.15 -32.09
N VAL A 1103 -11.95 44.35 -32.01
CA VAL A 1103 -12.75 44.86 -33.13
C VAL A 1103 -13.44 46.19 -32.84
N ALA A 1104 -13.43 46.66 -31.59
CA ALA A 1104 -13.77 48.04 -31.25
C ALA A 1104 -13.12 48.48 -29.92
N VAL A 1105 -12.92 49.79 -29.77
CA VAL A 1105 -12.50 50.44 -28.52
C VAL A 1105 -13.45 51.58 -28.25
N ILE A 1106 -14.14 51.52 -27.12
CA ILE A 1106 -15.20 52.45 -26.72
C ILE A 1106 -14.63 53.34 -25.61
N PRO A 1107 -14.40 54.64 -25.86
CA PRO A 1107 -13.89 55.54 -24.83
C PRO A 1107 -14.98 55.85 -23.78
N LEU A 1108 -14.64 55.69 -22.50
CA LEU A 1108 -15.55 55.98 -21.39
C LEU A 1108 -15.39 57.43 -20.93
N LYS A 1109 -16.42 58.23 -21.15
CA LYS A 1109 -16.55 59.60 -20.64
C LYS A 1109 -17.50 59.61 -19.45
N SER A 1110 -17.37 60.62 -18.58
CA SER A 1110 -18.28 60.82 -17.44
C SER A 1110 -19.73 60.93 -17.91
N THR A 1111 -20.64 60.25 -17.22
CA THR A 1111 -22.10 60.36 -17.37
C THR A 1111 -22.74 61.08 -16.18
N GLY A 1112 -21.92 61.67 -15.30
CA GLY A 1112 -22.38 62.43 -14.13
C GLY A 1112 -22.72 61.60 -12.89
N GLY A 1113 -22.51 60.28 -12.89
CA GLY A 1113 -22.63 59.42 -11.70
C GLY A 1113 -22.97 57.96 -11.99
N TRP A 1114 -22.80 57.08 -10.99
CA TRP A 1114 -22.94 55.61 -11.11
C TRP A 1114 -24.33 55.09 -11.51
N GLY A 1115 -25.39 55.90 -11.37
CA GLY A 1115 -26.76 55.56 -11.75
C GLY A 1115 -27.21 56.13 -13.10
N ASN A 1116 -26.40 57.00 -13.72
CA ASN A 1116 -26.75 57.71 -14.94
C ASN A 1116 -26.18 56.96 -16.15
N TYR A 1117 -26.98 56.10 -16.77
CA TYR A 1117 -26.55 55.28 -17.90
C TYR A 1117 -26.70 56.01 -19.23
N GLU A 1118 -25.64 56.01 -20.05
CA GLU A 1118 -25.63 56.54 -21.40
C GLU A 1118 -25.15 55.49 -22.42
N ASP A 1119 -25.56 55.66 -23.68
CA ASP A 1119 -25.17 54.80 -24.79
C ASP A 1119 -23.86 55.30 -25.43
N PHE A 1120 -22.80 54.50 -25.34
CA PHE A 1120 -21.52 54.74 -26.01
C PHE A 1120 -21.44 53.92 -27.30
N THR A 1121 -21.60 54.58 -28.46
CA THR A 1121 -21.61 53.91 -29.77
C THR A 1121 -20.33 54.17 -30.56
N VAL A 1122 -19.76 53.10 -31.13
CA VAL A 1122 -18.59 53.18 -32.02
C VAL A 1122 -18.77 52.27 -33.25
N LEU A 1123 -18.07 52.60 -34.33
CA LEU A 1123 -17.95 51.72 -35.49
C LEU A 1123 -16.96 50.58 -35.20
N LEU A 1124 -17.27 49.40 -35.71
CA LEU A 1124 -16.38 48.24 -35.65
C LEU A 1124 -15.25 48.41 -36.67
N LYS A 1125 -14.03 48.02 -36.28
CA LYS A 1125 -12.83 48.03 -37.14
C LYS A 1125 -13.00 47.11 -38.35
N VAL A 1126 -13.74 46.02 -38.17
CA VAL A 1126 -14.13 45.06 -39.21
C VAL A 1126 -15.58 44.62 -38.97
N PRO A 1127 -16.39 44.43 -40.03
CA PRO A 1127 -17.73 43.88 -39.87
C PRO A 1127 -17.69 42.47 -39.28
N LEU A 1128 -18.62 42.15 -38.38
CA LEU A 1128 -18.74 40.80 -37.80
C LEU A 1128 -19.86 40.05 -38.49
N THR A 1129 -19.55 38.99 -39.22
CA THR A 1129 -20.53 38.14 -39.94
C THR A 1129 -20.44 36.70 -39.46
N GLY A 1130 -21.58 36.02 -39.33
CA GLY A 1130 -21.64 34.66 -38.80
C GLY A 1130 -21.36 34.59 -37.30
N LYS A 1131 -20.83 33.46 -36.82
CA LYS A 1131 -20.70 33.15 -35.39
C LYS A 1131 -19.41 33.69 -34.79
N HIS A 1132 -19.56 34.53 -33.78
CA HIS A 1132 -18.47 35.23 -33.12
C HIS A 1132 -18.63 35.17 -31.61
N ARG A 1133 -17.56 34.85 -30.88
CA ARG A 1133 -17.52 35.00 -29.42
C ARG A 1133 -17.44 36.48 -29.08
N ILE A 1134 -18.20 36.95 -28.09
CA ILE A 1134 -18.28 38.36 -27.71
C ILE A 1134 -17.81 38.55 -26.26
N CYS A 1135 -16.80 39.41 -26.10
CA CYS A 1135 -16.22 39.78 -24.82
C CYS A 1135 -15.93 41.28 -24.76
N PHE A 1136 -16.26 41.91 -23.65
CA PHE A 1136 -15.88 43.27 -23.34
C PHE A 1136 -14.77 43.26 -22.29
N ARG A 1137 -13.67 43.97 -22.56
CA ARG A 1137 -12.56 44.18 -21.63
C ARG A 1137 -12.49 45.66 -21.24
N VAL A 1138 -12.51 45.97 -19.95
CA VAL A 1138 -12.40 47.34 -19.45
C VAL A 1138 -10.95 47.64 -19.10
N ASN A 1139 -10.39 48.72 -19.63
CA ASN A 1139 -8.98 49.09 -19.47
C ASN A 1139 -8.79 50.59 -19.16
N GLY A 1140 -7.70 50.91 -18.46
CA GLY A 1140 -7.18 52.26 -18.24
C GLY A 1140 -7.83 52.96 -17.04
N ASN A 1141 -7.59 52.48 -15.82
CA ASN A 1141 -8.07 53.03 -14.52
C ASN A 1141 -9.57 53.41 -14.43
N ALA A 1142 -10.38 53.09 -15.44
CA ALA A 1142 -11.79 53.41 -15.48
C ALA A 1142 -12.58 52.35 -14.72
N ALA A 1143 -13.44 52.83 -13.83
CA ALA A 1143 -14.49 52.07 -13.21
C ALA A 1143 -15.83 52.58 -13.76
N CYS A 1144 -16.69 51.67 -14.19
CA CYS A 1144 -18.02 51.98 -14.71
C CYS A 1144 -19.04 50.93 -14.22
N ASN A 1145 -20.33 51.26 -14.29
CA ASN A 1145 -21.40 50.28 -14.26
C ASN A 1145 -21.79 49.94 -15.71
N PHE A 1146 -21.69 48.68 -16.09
CA PHE A 1146 -22.05 48.17 -17.42
C PHE A 1146 -23.45 47.57 -17.37
N LYS A 1147 -24.41 48.15 -18.10
CA LYS A 1147 -25.80 47.66 -18.11
C LYS A 1147 -26.06 46.63 -19.19
N GLY A 1148 -25.43 46.79 -20.35
CA GLY A 1148 -25.65 45.94 -21.51
C GLY A 1148 -25.00 46.49 -22.78
N TRP A 1149 -25.20 45.80 -23.89
CA TRP A 1149 -24.74 46.20 -25.20
C TRP A 1149 -25.73 45.81 -26.30
N LYS A 1150 -25.66 46.49 -27.43
CA LYS A 1150 -26.39 46.18 -28.66
C LYS A 1150 -25.49 46.42 -29.86
N TYR A 1151 -25.88 45.93 -31.02
CA TYR A 1151 -25.12 46.14 -32.25
C TYR A 1151 -26.03 46.61 -33.38
N GLY A 1152 -25.47 47.44 -34.26
CA GLY A 1152 -26.14 47.93 -35.47
C GLY A 1152 -25.52 47.38 -36.75
N ARG A 1153 -26.27 47.45 -37.84
CA ARG A 1153 -25.85 47.04 -39.19
C ARG A 1153 -25.34 48.21 -40.02
#